data_AF-W6MFM8-F1
#
_entry.id   AF-W6MFM8-F1
#
_cell.length_a   1.000
_cell.length_b   1.000
_cell.length_c   1.000
_cell.angle_alpha   90.00
_cell.angle_beta   90.00
_cell.angle_gamma   90.00
#
_symmetry.space_group_name_H-M   'P 1'
#
loop_
_entity.id
_entity.type
_entity.pdbx_description
1 polymer ?
#
loop_
_entity_poly.entity_id
_entity_poly.type
_entity_poly.pdbx_seq_one_letter_code
_entity_poly.pdbx_strand_id
1 'polypeptide(L)'
;MLGIVALISQPRRTGVAPFIRRASTVPRGTDKSVRLVAGHRKLPVWAKAFVQRDRKSERVGVPRQVKRTRENMSYPLTLQNALLELSQRLAGYSQCHKDCEFQFVPASQGQIGKAVASLLFSVCVYSLRFSKHRDLEVADEEIPHQIKSLSSVIGLKTLNKHQLNVLLRKFLKMRSVLKDTGLDINPNEFPHWFNAVTAADLGDALQALRKCQSKVPDFITHDVLLRAPDCQDFPRWLVEFKRNSKRVVSTDQNMLQQYTVPPILHSLIQNCMQYDIPQLIPSLRKYLKEVTVKDLNADSTSLVISQMNEVIWYISSLQKLTSRDPNYHATIQKAQALVAKFAIEFSDGANAKDILDVNGLLGLAYSMSLTNSTETRSLISMAKDNFDLWKLESFSLPEFEHVNKKRVIHHQGLDWQTRLLIEIRFILVELVCCNTPEELKKVLEKAIPLKQRIISIFPDFYGRVLSKMDQLGILTERRAILAWESYLVQNPAQLDHELLKHALYAIDNIPRKNTLLKQTVALGFETSPDIALSYIKKLYSYGLLRSRRNNAEPVQGVFTVLKDLKDAASLTHFEVPGFQSAVDLARYLYVHLEQKDRSTISVHLYYEALLNPETALERYMELSHPEKFVWSLLLAVYRADELPKFQEKEMKWGDRYAIDVAIEEFQNVINFMSSSHGPKAQSTVQNSRTWVLYIRLLSKYNSQSWLNDILQWWVDTRIVPTRSLLACLLAHLNDSTELYNFVMAYQRREERYHDGTVRSELEMKHLKSKDKYLAIPKFDSTMDKFVGRMEANYSVLREWDWPNLKEIDNARKKYI
;
A
#
# COMPACT_ATOMS: atom_id res chain seq x y z
N MET A 1 14.65 -7.98 17.93
CA MET A 1 15.68 -8.24 16.89
C MET A 1 16.70 -9.31 17.31
N LEU A 2 17.51 -9.13 18.36
CA LEU A 2 18.45 -10.18 18.81
C LEU A 2 17.78 -11.54 19.06
N GLY A 3 16.61 -11.57 19.69
CA GLY A 3 15.82 -12.80 19.84
C GLY A 3 15.35 -13.42 18.52
N ILE A 4 15.01 -12.60 17.52
CA ILE A 4 14.63 -13.07 16.17
C ILE A 4 15.86 -13.66 15.46
N VAL A 5 17.00 -12.98 15.50
CA VAL A 5 18.28 -13.45 14.92
C VAL A 5 18.74 -14.76 15.56
N ALA A 6 18.67 -14.84 16.90
CA ALA A 6 19.00 -16.05 17.64
C ALA A 6 18.08 -17.22 17.24
N LEU A 7 16.79 -16.95 17.02
CA LEU A 7 15.83 -17.98 16.60
C LEU A 7 16.01 -18.41 15.15
N ILE A 8 16.34 -17.51 14.23
CA ILE A 8 16.67 -17.88 12.83
C ILE A 8 17.87 -18.82 12.80
N SER A 9 18.82 -18.65 13.73
CA SER A 9 20.03 -19.46 13.85
C SER A 9 19.81 -20.86 14.44
N GLN A 10 18.62 -21.16 14.98
CA GLN A 10 18.33 -22.50 15.49
C GLN A 10 17.92 -23.42 14.34
N PRO A 11 18.61 -24.56 14.12
CA PRO A 11 18.17 -25.54 13.14
C PRO A 11 16.75 -26.00 13.49
N ARG A 12 15.89 -26.17 12.46
CA ARG A 12 14.56 -26.78 12.66
C ARG A 12 14.77 -28.12 13.34
N ARG A 13 14.39 -28.24 14.62
CA ARG A 13 14.12 -29.56 15.21
C ARG A 13 12.91 -30.09 14.46
N THR A 14 13.12 -30.92 13.45
CA THR A 14 12.07 -31.67 12.76
C THR A 14 11.47 -32.65 13.76
N GLY A 15 10.48 -32.19 14.52
CA GLY A 15 9.59 -33.05 15.29
C GLY A 15 8.45 -33.52 14.39
N VAL A 16 8.12 -34.81 14.55
CA VAL A 16 7.07 -35.60 13.88
C VAL A 16 7.52 -36.27 12.57
N ALA A 17 8.10 -37.46 12.73
CA ALA A 17 8.07 -38.49 11.68
C ALA A 17 6.60 -38.93 11.45
N PRO A 18 6.17 -39.16 10.20
CA PRO A 18 4.84 -39.69 9.93
C PRO A 18 4.77 -41.14 10.42
N PHE A 19 3.78 -41.43 11.26
CA PHE A 19 3.34 -42.78 11.58
C PHE A 19 2.86 -43.47 10.29
N ILE A 20 3.72 -44.29 9.68
CA ILE A 20 3.32 -45.22 8.62
C ILE A 20 2.90 -46.54 9.28
N ARG A 21 1.61 -46.85 9.21
CA ARG A 21 1.06 -48.18 9.55
C ARG A 21 1.58 -49.22 8.55
N ARG A 22 1.99 -50.37 9.08
CA ARG A 22 2.52 -51.55 8.36
C ARG A 22 1.43 -52.33 7.61
N ALA A 23 1.79 -52.79 6.41
CA ALA A 23 1.60 -54.12 5.80
C ALA A 23 2.57 -54.13 4.60
N SER A 24 3.41 -55.12 4.26
CA SER A 24 3.26 -56.57 4.23
C SER A 24 4.64 -57.25 4.06
N THR A 25 4.73 -58.47 4.60
CA THR A 25 5.58 -59.65 4.32
C THR A 25 6.69 -59.70 3.23
N VAL A 26 7.73 -60.51 3.55
CA VAL A 26 8.70 -61.31 2.71
C VAL A 26 10.09 -60.65 2.42
N PRO A 27 11.23 -61.40 2.31
CA PRO A 27 11.94 -62.29 3.25
C PRO A 27 13.43 -61.91 3.47
N ARG A 28 14.14 -62.74 4.24
CA ARG A 28 15.58 -62.63 4.63
C ARG A 28 16.56 -62.62 3.44
N GLY A 29 17.65 -61.86 3.57
CA GLY A 29 18.83 -61.95 2.71
C GLY A 29 20.02 -61.12 3.20
N THR A 30 20.90 -61.78 3.95
CA THR A 30 22.38 -61.63 4.06
C THR A 30 23.05 -60.25 4.18
N ASP A 31 23.71 -60.09 5.33
CA ASP A 31 25.07 -59.56 5.56
C ASP A 31 25.70 -58.59 4.55
N LYS A 32 26.03 -57.39 5.06
CA LYS A 32 27.44 -56.94 5.13
C LYS A 32 27.59 -55.76 6.09
N SER A 33 28.64 -55.89 6.90
CA SER A 33 29.11 -55.04 7.97
C SER A 33 29.78 -53.76 7.47
N VAL A 34 29.51 -52.61 8.14
CA VAL A 34 30.49 -51.53 8.32
C VAL A 34 30.27 -50.86 9.69
N ARG A 35 31.36 -50.80 10.47
CA ARG A 35 31.49 -50.24 11.82
C ARG A 35 31.16 -48.74 11.86
N LEU A 36 30.36 -48.31 12.84
CA LEU A 36 30.26 -46.91 13.27
C LEU A 36 31.31 -46.64 14.35
N VAL A 37 32.27 -45.77 14.03
CA VAL A 37 33.22 -45.19 14.99
C VAL A 37 32.58 -43.95 15.60
N ALA A 38 32.47 -43.94 16.93
CA ALA A 38 32.04 -42.79 17.72
C ALA A 38 33.11 -41.69 17.70
N GLY A 39 32.73 -40.50 17.23
CA GLY A 39 33.56 -39.31 17.22
C GLY A 39 32.94 -38.20 18.09
N HIS A 40 33.48 -38.03 19.30
CA HIS A 40 33.30 -36.82 20.10
C HIS A 40 33.80 -35.59 19.34
N ARG A 41 33.02 -34.50 19.33
CA ARG A 41 33.56 -33.15 19.07
C ARG A 41 33.10 -32.14 20.11
N LYS A 42 34.12 -31.45 20.62
CA LYS A 42 34.13 -30.42 21.67
C LYS A 42 33.52 -29.11 21.16
N LEU A 43 32.87 -28.38 22.07
CA LEU A 43 32.43 -26.99 21.92
C LEU A 43 33.63 -26.02 22.05
N PRO A 44 33.65 -24.86 21.36
CA PRO A 44 34.71 -23.86 21.51
C PRO A 44 34.56 -22.99 22.77
N VAL A 45 35.73 -22.62 23.31
CA VAL A 45 36.01 -21.93 24.57
C VAL A 45 35.95 -20.40 24.39
N TRP A 46 34.77 -19.80 24.42
CA TRP A 46 34.62 -18.33 24.49
C TRP A 46 33.50 -17.86 25.43
N ALA A 47 33.12 -18.70 26.39
CA ALA A 47 32.11 -18.37 27.40
C ALA A 47 32.68 -18.50 28.83
N LYS A 48 33.75 -17.75 29.14
CA LYS A 48 34.19 -17.46 30.51
C LYS A 48 35.03 -16.19 30.55
N ALA A 49 34.39 -15.05 30.78
CA ALA A 49 34.96 -13.91 31.52
C ALA A 49 33.94 -12.76 31.51
N PHE A 50 33.22 -12.54 32.62
CA PHE A 50 32.81 -11.22 33.09
C PHE A 50 32.04 -11.34 34.41
N VAL A 51 32.77 -11.49 35.53
CA VAL A 51 32.32 -11.12 36.88
C VAL A 51 33.57 -10.75 37.70
N GLN A 52 33.51 -9.60 38.38
CA GLN A 52 34.41 -9.07 39.43
C GLN A 52 35.81 -8.56 39.03
N ARG A 53 36.02 -7.23 39.08
CA ARG A 53 36.60 -6.57 40.27
C ARG A 53 36.58 -5.04 40.16
N ASP A 54 36.57 -4.47 41.34
CA ASP A 54 36.31 -3.09 41.71
C ASP A 54 37.63 -2.44 42.20
N ARG A 55 37.71 -1.10 42.08
CA ARG A 55 38.50 -0.12 42.87
C ARG A 55 40.02 0.14 42.66
N LYS A 56 40.29 1.48 42.74
CA LYS A 56 41.48 2.28 43.14
C LYS A 56 42.43 2.74 42.02
N SER A 57 42.38 4.03 41.62
CA SER A 57 43.15 5.23 42.11
C SER A 57 44.46 5.39 41.31
N GLU A 58 44.94 6.54 40.80
CA GLU A 58 45.01 7.92 41.31
C GLU A 58 45.16 8.98 40.17
N ARG A 59 45.10 10.24 40.62
CA ARG A 59 45.34 11.60 40.06
C ARG A 59 46.39 11.69 38.92
N VAL A 60 46.36 12.66 37.98
CA VAL A 60 46.61 14.12 38.12
C VAL A 60 46.30 14.81 36.76
N GLY A 61 45.78 16.05 36.76
CA GLY A 61 46.12 17.03 35.71
C GLY A 61 44.97 17.68 34.91
N VAL A 62 44.50 18.84 35.37
CA VAL A 62 43.80 19.92 34.63
C VAL A 62 44.80 21.11 34.66
N PRO A 63 44.89 22.11 33.75
CA PRO A 63 43.83 22.72 32.89
C PRO A 63 44.24 23.12 31.45
N ARG A 64 43.23 23.47 30.62
CA ARG A 64 43.18 24.81 29.98
C ARG A 64 41.82 25.10 29.33
N GLN A 65 41.24 26.21 29.76
CA GLN A 65 40.08 26.89 29.16
C GLN A 65 40.46 27.47 27.80
N VAL A 66 39.55 27.39 26.82
CA VAL A 66 39.51 28.30 25.67
C VAL A 66 38.09 28.84 25.54
N LYS A 67 37.96 30.15 25.73
CA LYS A 67 36.78 30.97 25.44
C LYS A 67 36.42 30.82 23.96
N ARG A 68 35.15 30.54 23.66
CA ARG A 68 34.55 30.81 22.34
C ARG A 68 33.62 32.01 22.46
N THR A 69 34.02 33.10 21.82
CA THR A 69 33.16 34.20 21.39
C THR A 69 32.17 33.68 20.36
N ARG A 70 30.88 33.95 20.56
CA ARG A 70 29.83 33.82 19.54
C ARG A 70 29.68 35.19 18.88
N GLU A 71 30.08 35.28 17.62
CA GLU A 71 29.64 36.35 16.73
C GLU A 71 28.36 35.91 16.02
N ASN A 72 27.40 36.83 16.01
CA ASN A 72 26.09 36.68 15.40
C ASN A 72 26.21 36.83 13.87
N MET A 73 25.65 35.89 13.12
CA MET A 73 25.19 36.16 11.75
C MET A 73 23.69 35.84 11.67
N SER A 74 22.93 36.89 11.38
CA SER A 74 21.48 36.90 11.22
C SER A 74 21.07 36.39 9.84
N TYR A 75 20.09 35.48 9.80
CA TYR A 75 19.30 35.13 8.60
C TYR A 75 17.80 35.31 8.91
N PRO A 76 16.96 35.56 7.89
CA PRO A 76 15.67 36.22 8.07
C PRO A 76 14.60 35.29 8.67
N LEU A 77 13.79 35.90 9.55
CA LEU A 77 12.75 35.30 10.36
C LEU A 77 11.53 34.89 9.53
N THR A 78 10.95 33.72 9.82
CA THR A 78 9.69 33.24 9.24
C THR A 78 8.62 32.97 10.30
N LEU A 79 7.36 33.02 9.85
CA LEU A 79 6.06 32.87 10.51
C LEU A 79 5.99 32.04 11.81
N GLN A 80 6.83 31.02 11.96
CA GLN A 80 6.93 30.19 13.16
C GLN A 80 7.36 31.01 14.40
N ASN A 81 8.28 31.96 14.26
CA ASN A 81 8.64 32.88 15.34
C ASN A 81 7.55 33.91 15.59
N ALA A 82 6.82 34.35 14.57
CA ALA A 82 5.67 35.24 14.76
C ALA A 82 4.53 34.53 15.51
N LEU A 83 4.28 33.24 15.22
CA LEU A 83 3.31 32.40 15.93
C LEU A 83 3.77 32.02 17.34
N LEU A 84 5.07 31.78 17.54
CA LEU A 84 5.68 31.54 18.85
C LEU A 84 5.70 32.81 19.70
N GLU A 85 5.98 33.97 19.10
CA GLU A 85 5.92 35.26 19.78
C GLU A 85 4.46 35.65 20.08
N LEU A 86 3.51 35.34 19.19
CA LEU A 86 2.09 35.53 19.47
C LEU A 86 1.62 34.60 20.61
N SER A 87 2.08 33.35 20.64
CA SER A 87 1.74 32.41 21.73
C SER A 87 2.40 32.80 23.06
N GLN A 88 3.65 33.28 23.04
CA GLN A 88 4.36 33.79 24.22
C GLN A 88 3.76 35.11 24.73
N ARG A 89 3.36 36.02 23.83
CA ARG A 89 2.66 37.26 24.20
C ARG A 89 1.27 36.96 24.76
N LEU A 90 0.56 35.96 24.25
CA LEU A 90 -0.73 35.52 24.78
C LEU A 90 -0.60 34.77 26.12
N ALA A 91 0.47 34.00 26.33
CA ALA A 91 0.81 33.40 27.61
C ALA A 91 1.17 34.46 28.68
N GLY A 92 1.78 35.58 28.27
CA GLY A 92 2.00 36.74 29.15
C GLY A 92 0.72 37.40 29.67
N TYR A 93 -0.40 37.29 28.94
CA TYR A 93 -1.70 37.77 29.40
C TYR A 93 -2.41 36.81 30.38
N SER A 94 -1.95 35.56 30.52
CA SER A 94 -2.53 34.58 31.46
C SER A 94 -1.85 34.57 32.84
N GLN A 95 -0.94 35.51 33.12
CA GLN A 95 -0.26 35.61 34.43
C GLN A 95 -1.11 36.26 35.53
N CYS A 96 -2.43 36.29 35.36
CA CYS A 96 -3.39 36.45 36.45
C CYS A 96 -4.27 35.19 36.48
N HIS A 97 -4.16 34.41 37.56
CA HIS A 97 -4.89 33.19 37.92
C HIS A 97 -4.15 31.85 37.70
N LYS A 98 -3.99 31.11 38.80
CA LYS A 98 -3.02 30.03 39.03
C LYS A 98 -3.50 28.61 38.66
N ASP A 99 -4.69 28.41 38.11
CA ASP A 99 -5.29 27.06 38.05
C ASP A 99 -5.63 26.56 36.64
N CYS A 100 -4.72 26.73 35.66
CA CYS A 100 -4.83 26.05 34.35
C CYS A 100 -3.45 25.69 33.80
N GLU A 101 -2.91 24.54 34.19
CA GLU A 101 -1.80 23.90 33.47
C GLU A 101 -2.33 23.25 32.18
N PHE A 102 -2.15 23.90 31.03
CA PHE A 102 -2.29 23.24 29.74
C PHE A 102 -0.92 22.67 29.33
N GLN A 103 -0.78 21.34 29.39
CA GLN A 103 0.37 20.66 28.80
C GLN A 103 0.24 20.65 27.28
N PHE A 104 1.13 21.39 26.61
CA PHE A 104 1.30 21.33 25.15
C PHE A 104 2.15 20.10 24.80
N VAL A 105 1.56 19.11 24.14
CA VAL A 105 2.27 18.00 23.48
C VAL A 105 2.66 18.46 22.06
N PRO A 106 3.87 18.16 21.55
CA PRO A 106 4.25 18.52 20.18
C PRO A 106 3.29 17.84 19.19
N ALA A 107 2.53 18.65 18.46
CA ALA A 107 1.53 18.19 17.51
C ALA A 107 2.19 17.50 16.29
N SER A 108 1.61 16.40 15.81
CA SER A 108 2.00 15.78 14.55
C SER A 108 1.66 16.68 13.35
N GLN A 109 2.38 16.52 12.23
CA GLN A 109 2.43 17.45 11.09
C GLN A 109 1.09 17.76 10.39
N GLY A 110 -0.01 17.05 10.68
CA GLY A 110 -1.36 17.35 10.17
C GLY A 110 -2.24 18.22 11.08
N GLN A 111 -1.71 18.71 12.20
CA GLN A 111 -2.51 19.45 13.21
C GLN A 111 -2.25 20.95 13.24
N ILE A 112 -1.41 21.53 12.38
CA ILE A 112 -1.15 22.98 12.40
C ILE A 112 -2.40 23.78 12.00
N GLY A 113 -3.13 23.36 10.97
CA GLY A 113 -4.40 24.00 10.58
C GLY A 113 -5.47 23.88 11.66
N LYS A 114 -5.60 22.69 12.28
CA LYS A 114 -6.50 22.47 13.43
C LYS A 114 -6.05 23.20 14.69
N ALA A 115 -4.75 23.36 14.92
CA ALA A 115 -4.20 24.13 16.03
C ALA A 115 -4.40 25.62 15.80
N VAL A 116 -4.24 26.13 14.58
CA VAL A 116 -4.57 27.52 14.22
C VAL A 116 -6.07 27.74 14.30
N ALA A 117 -6.92 26.84 13.78
CA ALA A 117 -8.36 26.93 13.88
C ALA A 117 -8.85 26.79 15.34
N SER A 118 -8.25 25.91 16.13
CA SER A 118 -8.54 25.73 17.56
C SER A 118 -8.00 26.88 18.40
N LEU A 119 -6.87 27.48 18.04
CA LEU A 119 -6.34 28.69 18.65
C LEU A 119 -7.20 29.90 18.27
N LEU A 120 -7.67 30.00 17.02
CA LEU A 120 -8.65 30.98 16.57
C LEU A 120 -10.00 30.79 17.28
N PHE A 121 -10.47 29.55 17.42
CA PHE A 121 -11.71 29.21 18.11
C PHE A 121 -11.60 29.43 19.61
N SER A 122 -10.49 29.06 20.25
CA SER A 122 -10.19 29.29 21.67
C SER A 122 -10.01 30.78 21.94
N VAL A 123 -9.32 31.52 21.07
CA VAL A 123 -9.20 32.97 21.17
C VAL A 123 -10.57 33.64 20.97
N CYS A 124 -11.47 33.08 20.18
CA CYS A 124 -12.86 33.54 20.08
C CYS A 124 -13.65 33.19 21.36
N VAL A 125 -13.76 31.92 21.74
CA VAL A 125 -14.52 31.40 22.91
C VAL A 125 -14.04 31.96 24.24
N TYR A 126 -12.72 32.04 24.48
CA TYR A 126 -12.14 32.59 25.70
C TYR A 126 -12.44 34.09 25.84
N SER A 127 -12.55 34.81 24.72
CA SER A 127 -12.93 36.23 24.71
C SER A 127 -14.44 36.46 24.80
N LEU A 128 -15.27 35.53 24.29
CA LEU A 128 -16.73 35.54 24.49
C LEU A 128 -17.12 35.37 25.97
N ARG A 129 -16.24 34.78 26.79
CA ARG A 129 -16.41 34.59 28.25
C ARG A 129 -15.95 35.79 29.09
N PHE A 130 -15.12 36.69 28.57
CA PHE A 130 -14.40 37.70 29.38
C PHE A 130 -14.30 39.10 28.77
N SER A 131 -15.38 39.64 28.18
CA SER A 131 -15.37 41.03 27.70
C SER A 131 -16.47 41.87 28.35
N LYS A 132 -16.06 42.68 29.34
CA LYS A 132 -16.75 43.90 29.78
C LYS A 132 -15.92 45.10 29.30
N HIS A 133 -16.61 46.08 28.72
CA HIS A 133 -16.17 47.41 28.29
C HIS A 133 -15.39 47.55 26.96
N ARG A 134 -16.10 48.06 25.94
CA ARG A 134 -15.92 49.37 25.28
C ARG A 134 -16.56 49.33 23.89
N ASP A 135 -17.61 50.11 23.74
CA ASP A 135 -18.28 50.37 22.48
C ASP A 135 -17.42 51.29 21.60
N LEU A 136 -17.25 50.89 20.35
CA LEU A 136 -16.69 51.68 19.26
C LEU A 136 -17.51 51.27 18.05
N GLU A 137 -18.29 52.22 17.54
CA GLU A 137 -19.12 52.04 16.34
C GLU A 137 -18.21 52.03 15.11
N VAL A 138 -18.32 50.97 14.31
CA VAL A 138 -17.68 50.86 13.00
C VAL A 138 -18.79 50.99 11.96
N ALA A 139 -18.75 52.08 11.19
CA ALA A 139 -19.74 52.43 10.17
C ALA A 139 -19.37 51.80 8.82
N ASP A 140 -19.51 50.49 8.71
CA ASP A 140 -19.37 49.77 7.44
C ASP A 140 -20.51 48.76 7.31
N GLU A 141 -21.50 49.03 6.45
CA GLU A 141 -22.76 48.27 6.37
C GLU A 141 -22.60 46.85 5.77
N GLU A 142 -21.51 46.57 5.05
CA GLU A 142 -21.22 45.22 4.52
C GLU A 142 -20.79 44.22 5.59
N ILE A 143 -20.19 44.74 6.66
CA ILE A 143 -19.54 43.95 7.71
C ILE A 143 -20.55 43.14 8.56
N PRO A 144 -21.69 43.70 9.03
CA PRO A 144 -22.72 42.97 9.76
C PRO A 144 -23.27 41.74 9.00
N HIS A 145 -23.41 41.82 7.68
CA HIS A 145 -23.91 40.72 6.84
C HIS A 145 -22.92 39.54 6.78
N GLN A 146 -21.62 39.84 6.68
CA GLN A 146 -20.55 38.82 6.65
C GLN A 146 -20.40 38.10 8.00
N ILE A 147 -20.53 38.82 9.12
CA ILE A 147 -20.47 38.20 10.44
C ILE A 147 -21.72 37.35 10.70
N LYS A 148 -22.90 37.77 10.21
CA LYS A 148 -24.13 36.96 10.27
C LYS A 148 -23.97 35.66 9.48
N SER A 149 -23.35 35.71 8.31
CA SER A 149 -22.97 34.53 7.52
C SER A 149 -22.00 33.62 8.28
N LEU A 150 -20.91 34.16 8.84
CA LEU A 150 -19.95 33.43 9.69
C LEU A 150 -20.61 32.79 10.92
N SER A 151 -21.51 33.51 11.60
CA SER A 151 -22.23 32.99 12.77
C SER A 151 -23.13 31.80 12.42
N SER A 152 -23.74 31.83 11.23
CA SER A 152 -24.57 30.73 10.74
C SER A 152 -23.72 29.51 10.38
N VAL A 153 -22.53 29.72 9.81
CA VAL A 153 -21.59 28.66 9.43
C VAL A 153 -20.96 27.99 10.65
N ILE A 154 -20.66 28.76 11.71
CA ILE A 154 -20.10 28.23 12.97
C ILE A 154 -21.20 27.65 13.88
N GLY A 155 -22.48 27.67 13.46
CA GLY A 155 -23.60 27.15 14.25
C GLY A 155 -23.93 27.98 15.50
N LEU A 156 -23.46 29.23 15.57
CA LEU A 156 -23.67 30.13 16.70
C LEU A 156 -25.03 30.81 16.54
N LYS A 157 -26.10 30.11 16.92
CA LYS A 157 -27.49 30.57 16.73
C LYS A 157 -27.85 31.85 17.51
N THR A 158 -27.02 32.32 18.44
CA THR A 158 -27.23 33.58 19.18
C THR A 158 -25.90 34.18 19.64
N LEU A 159 -25.34 35.11 18.86
CA LEU A 159 -24.26 36.00 19.33
C LEU A 159 -24.87 37.35 19.71
N ASN A 160 -24.57 37.84 20.92
CA ASN A 160 -24.97 39.19 21.27
C ASN A 160 -24.13 40.24 20.51
N LYS A 161 -24.62 41.49 20.41
CA LYS A 161 -23.95 42.59 19.67
C LYS A 161 -22.48 42.76 20.04
N HIS A 162 -22.13 42.50 21.30
CA HIS A 162 -20.77 42.64 21.80
C HIS A 162 -19.84 41.52 21.32
N GLN A 163 -20.31 40.27 21.38
CA GLN A 163 -19.61 39.10 20.85
C GLN A 163 -19.36 39.20 19.34
N LEU A 164 -20.34 39.76 18.62
CA LEU A 164 -20.23 40.10 17.20
C LEU A 164 -19.11 41.12 16.95
N ASN A 165 -19.04 42.18 17.76
CA ASN A 165 -18.00 43.23 17.65
C ASN A 165 -16.58 42.71 17.98
N VAL A 166 -16.44 41.77 18.91
CA VAL A 166 -15.15 41.15 19.23
C VAL A 166 -14.66 40.26 18.09
N LEU A 167 -15.55 39.42 17.54
CA LEU A 167 -15.24 38.61 16.36
C LEU A 167 -14.87 39.49 15.18
N LEU A 168 -15.60 40.59 14.98
CA LEU A 168 -15.31 41.56 13.94
C LEU A 168 -13.92 42.19 14.07
N ARG A 169 -13.56 42.71 15.25
CA ARG A 169 -12.23 43.33 15.45
C ARG A 169 -11.10 42.35 15.19
N LYS A 170 -11.28 41.08 15.54
CA LYS A 170 -10.28 40.02 15.29
C LYS A 170 -10.22 39.62 13.83
N PHE A 171 -11.37 39.52 13.17
CA PHE A 171 -11.45 39.31 11.73
C PHE A 171 -10.75 40.45 10.96
N LEU A 172 -11.01 41.71 11.34
CA LEU A 172 -10.35 42.88 10.76
C LEU A 172 -8.84 42.91 11.02
N LYS A 173 -8.40 42.48 12.22
CA LYS A 173 -6.97 42.36 12.55
C LYS A 173 -6.27 41.24 11.78
N MET A 174 -6.95 40.12 11.57
CA MET A 174 -6.43 39.04 10.72
C MET A 174 -6.42 39.47 9.24
N ARG A 175 -7.46 40.19 8.78
CA ARG A 175 -7.50 40.80 7.45
C ARG A 175 -6.36 41.79 7.27
N SER A 176 -6.02 42.61 8.28
CA SER A 176 -4.88 43.53 8.19
C SER A 176 -3.57 42.77 8.09
N VAL A 177 -3.34 41.76 8.95
CA VAL A 177 -2.13 40.92 8.89
C VAL A 177 -1.99 40.23 7.53
N LEU A 178 -3.08 39.73 6.96
CA LEU A 178 -3.04 39.07 5.65
C LEU A 178 -2.87 40.08 4.50
N LYS A 179 -3.44 41.29 4.63
CA LYS A 179 -3.19 42.40 3.71
C LYS A 179 -1.73 42.83 3.73
N ASP A 180 -1.10 42.83 4.91
CA ASP A 180 0.33 43.12 5.08
C ASP A 180 1.21 42.04 4.43
N THR A 181 0.70 40.81 4.24
CA THR A 181 1.35 39.76 3.43
C THR A 181 1.09 39.87 1.93
N GLY A 182 0.41 40.93 1.46
CA GLY A 182 0.10 41.15 0.05
C GLY A 182 -1.08 40.33 -0.49
N LEU A 183 -1.85 39.67 0.38
CA LEU A 183 -3.08 38.96 0.00
C LEU A 183 -4.27 39.91 0.15
N ASP A 184 -4.81 40.39 -0.97
CA ASP A 184 -6.09 41.10 -0.96
C ASP A 184 -7.23 40.08 -0.83
N ILE A 185 -7.81 40.00 0.36
CA ILE A 185 -8.76 38.95 0.73
C ILE A 185 -10.18 39.48 0.55
N ASN A 186 -10.95 38.80 -0.31
CA ASN A 186 -12.39 38.94 -0.36
C ASN A 186 -13.00 38.38 0.93
N PRO A 187 -13.61 39.21 1.80
CA PRO A 187 -14.16 38.76 3.07
C PRO A 187 -15.25 37.68 2.92
N ASN A 188 -15.94 37.66 1.78
CA ASN A 188 -17.00 36.68 1.48
C ASN A 188 -16.46 35.26 1.31
N GLU A 189 -15.14 35.08 1.15
CA GLU A 189 -14.51 33.76 0.98
C GLU A 189 -13.99 33.16 2.27
N PHE A 190 -13.90 33.96 3.34
CA PHE A 190 -13.43 33.48 4.64
C PHE A 190 -14.26 32.32 5.21
N PRO A 191 -15.61 32.29 5.09
CA PRO A 191 -16.39 31.13 5.53
C PRO A 191 -16.00 29.84 4.79
N HIS A 192 -15.66 29.95 3.50
CA HIS A 192 -15.24 28.81 2.69
C HIS A 192 -13.86 28.29 3.10
N TRP A 193 -12.93 29.20 3.39
CA TRP A 193 -11.62 28.88 3.93
C TRP A 193 -11.68 28.23 5.30
N PHE A 194 -12.51 28.78 6.19
CA PHE A 194 -12.72 28.21 7.51
C PHE A 194 -13.31 26.80 7.41
N ASN A 195 -14.39 26.64 6.63
CA ASN A 195 -15.00 25.34 6.39
C ASN A 195 -14.03 24.33 5.81
N ALA A 196 -13.11 24.77 4.95
CA ALA A 196 -12.08 23.90 4.41
C ALA A 196 -11.13 23.36 5.49
N VAL A 197 -10.65 24.23 6.38
CA VAL A 197 -9.74 23.85 7.46
C VAL A 197 -10.46 23.03 8.54
N THR A 198 -11.75 23.27 8.77
CA THR A 198 -12.52 22.53 9.79
C THR A 198 -13.18 21.27 9.27
N ALA A 199 -13.23 21.04 7.96
CA ALA A 199 -13.82 19.84 7.37
C ALA A 199 -13.21 18.57 7.99
N ALA A 200 -14.05 17.57 8.25
CA ALA A 200 -13.59 16.29 8.80
C ALA A 200 -12.79 15.50 7.78
N ASP A 201 -13.15 15.67 6.51
CA ASP A 201 -12.59 14.97 5.38
C ASP A 201 -12.12 15.97 4.30
N LEU A 202 -11.54 15.46 3.24
CA LEU A 202 -10.84 16.22 2.22
C LEU A 202 -11.78 16.61 1.06
N GLY A 203 -12.80 15.79 0.79
CA GLY A 203 -13.85 16.10 -0.16
C GLY A 203 -14.63 17.36 0.23
N ASP A 204 -15.07 17.42 1.49
CA ASP A 204 -15.74 18.59 2.06
C ASP A 204 -14.84 19.82 2.02
N ALA A 205 -13.54 19.63 2.33
CA ALA A 205 -12.58 20.73 2.29
C ALA A 205 -12.46 21.33 0.88
N LEU A 206 -12.33 20.48 -0.13
CA LEU A 206 -12.23 20.90 -1.53
C LEU A 206 -13.55 21.50 -2.04
N GLN A 207 -14.71 20.96 -1.62
CA GLN A 207 -16.01 21.51 -1.97
C GLN A 207 -16.22 22.90 -1.38
N ALA A 208 -15.75 23.13 -0.15
CA ALA A 208 -15.74 24.47 0.44
C ALA A 208 -14.89 25.43 -0.39
N LEU A 209 -13.66 25.02 -0.78
CA LEU A 209 -12.75 25.85 -1.57
C LEU A 209 -13.21 26.10 -3.01
N ARG A 210 -14.04 25.23 -3.60
CA ARG A 210 -14.59 25.43 -4.97
C ARG A 210 -15.41 26.71 -5.11
N LYS A 211 -15.95 27.24 -4.01
CA LYS A 211 -16.77 28.46 -4.00
C LYS A 211 -15.93 29.74 -3.89
N CYS A 212 -14.62 29.61 -3.65
CA CYS A 212 -13.70 30.74 -3.61
C CYS A 212 -13.41 31.26 -5.03
N GLN A 213 -13.51 32.58 -5.23
CA GLN A 213 -13.16 33.24 -6.49
C GLN A 213 -11.74 33.83 -6.45
N SER A 214 -11.22 34.11 -5.25
CA SER A 214 -9.90 34.68 -4.99
C SER A 214 -8.85 33.59 -4.70
N LYS A 215 -7.59 34.03 -4.50
CA LYS A 215 -6.47 33.12 -4.23
C LYS A 215 -6.65 32.47 -2.86
N VAL A 216 -6.69 31.14 -2.82
CA VAL A 216 -6.65 30.38 -1.56
C VAL A 216 -5.30 30.60 -0.87
N PRO A 217 -5.27 30.98 0.43
CA PRO A 217 -4.03 31.14 1.17
C PRO A 217 -3.19 29.87 1.21
N ASP A 218 -1.86 30.02 1.11
CA ASP A 218 -0.93 28.89 0.99
C ASP A 218 -1.01 27.93 2.20
N PHE A 219 -1.31 28.43 3.40
CA PHE A 219 -1.49 27.57 4.59
C PHE A 219 -2.73 26.67 4.53
N ILE A 220 -3.81 27.11 3.86
CA ILE A 220 -5.03 26.31 3.68
C ILE A 220 -4.79 25.27 2.59
N THR A 221 -4.14 25.70 1.50
CA THR A 221 -3.65 24.78 0.47
C THR A 221 -2.78 23.69 1.12
N HIS A 222 -1.84 24.05 1.99
CA HIS A 222 -0.98 23.10 2.68
C HIS A 222 -1.76 22.14 3.59
N ASP A 223 -2.70 22.63 4.40
CA ASP A 223 -3.57 21.79 5.23
C ASP A 223 -4.32 20.77 4.37
N VAL A 224 -4.95 21.22 3.27
CA VAL A 224 -5.68 20.36 2.34
C VAL A 224 -4.77 19.33 1.68
N LEU A 225 -3.56 19.72 1.29
CA LEU A 225 -2.59 18.82 0.66
C LEU A 225 -2.03 17.77 1.62
N LEU A 226 -1.97 18.06 2.92
CA LEU A 226 -1.47 17.14 3.95
C LEU A 226 -2.56 16.21 4.52
N ARG A 227 -3.83 16.42 4.19
CA ARG A 227 -4.91 15.55 4.65
C ARG A 227 -4.76 14.14 4.08
N ALA A 228 -5.06 13.17 4.93
CA ALA A 228 -5.16 11.79 4.50
C ALA A 228 -6.33 11.64 3.52
N PRO A 229 -6.16 10.85 2.47
CA PRO A 229 -7.24 10.66 1.52
C PRO A 229 -8.35 9.73 1.94
N ASP A 230 -9.54 10.07 1.49
CA ASP A 230 -10.82 9.49 1.87
C ASP A 230 -11.61 8.90 0.70
N CYS A 231 -11.28 9.25 -0.56
CA CYS A 231 -12.09 8.87 -1.72
C CYS A 231 -11.30 8.62 -3.00
N GLN A 232 -11.91 7.86 -3.93
CA GLN A 232 -11.33 7.51 -5.24
C GLN A 232 -11.18 8.70 -6.20
N ASP A 233 -12.05 9.71 -6.09
CA ASP A 233 -12.02 10.88 -6.98
C ASP A 233 -10.95 11.92 -6.57
N PHE A 234 -10.26 11.67 -5.45
CA PHE A 234 -9.29 12.60 -4.89
C PHE A 234 -8.14 12.99 -5.85
N PRO A 235 -7.48 12.07 -6.57
CA PRO A 235 -6.39 12.45 -7.48
C PRO A 235 -6.85 13.45 -8.54
N ARG A 236 -8.10 13.30 -9.02
CA ARG A 236 -8.71 14.23 -9.97
C ARG A 236 -8.91 15.59 -9.33
N TRP A 237 -9.48 15.65 -8.13
CA TRP A 237 -9.75 16.91 -7.45
C TRP A 237 -8.48 17.65 -7.06
N LEU A 238 -7.42 16.94 -6.66
CA LEU A 238 -6.12 17.53 -6.34
C LEU A 238 -5.50 18.23 -7.57
N VAL A 239 -5.58 17.59 -8.73
CA VAL A 239 -5.09 18.18 -9.99
C VAL A 239 -5.98 19.33 -10.45
N GLU A 240 -7.30 19.22 -10.30
CA GLU A 240 -8.23 20.32 -10.59
C GLU A 240 -8.00 21.52 -9.64
N PHE A 241 -7.77 21.26 -8.36
CA PHE A 241 -7.46 22.26 -7.35
C PHE A 241 -6.20 23.02 -7.73
N LYS A 242 -5.10 22.31 -8.04
CA LYS A 242 -3.84 22.91 -8.54
C LYS A 242 -4.06 23.76 -9.80
N ARG A 243 -4.85 23.26 -10.75
CA ARG A 243 -5.14 23.95 -12.01
C ARG A 243 -5.94 25.24 -11.82
N ASN A 244 -6.82 25.26 -10.83
CA ASN A 244 -7.65 26.42 -10.51
C ASN A 244 -6.90 27.42 -9.61
N SER A 245 -5.95 26.94 -8.81
CA SER A 245 -5.10 27.77 -7.95
C SER A 245 -3.91 28.38 -8.72
N LYS A 246 -4.13 28.92 -9.94
CA LYS A 246 -3.12 29.55 -10.84
C LYS A 246 -2.28 30.70 -10.24
N ARG A 247 -2.41 30.97 -8.94
CA ARG A 247 -1.74 32.04 -8.19
C ARG A 247 -1.02 31.54 -6.94
N VAL A 248 -0.80 30.24 -6.74
CA VAL A 248 0.14 29.78 -5.71
C VAL A 248 1.53 30.25 -6.13
N VAL A 249 2.06 31.24 -5.41
CA VAL A 249 3.21 32.08 -5.81
C VAL A 249 4.51 31.31 -5.55
N SER A 250 5.58 31.72 -6.24
CA SER A 250 6.99 31.35 -6.03
C SER A 250 7.48 31.21 -4.58
N THR A 251 6.77 31.74 -3.57
CA THR A 251 7.00 31.46 -2.14
C THR A 251 6.94 29.98 -1.80
N ASP A 252 6.12 29.21 -2.52
CA ASP A 252 6.06 27.76 -2.41
C ASP A 252 7.39 27.12 -2.81
N GLN A 253 8.22 27.71 -3.66
CA GLN A 253 9.49 27.09 -4.05
C GLN A 253 10.48 27.01 -2.89
N ASN A 254 10.54 28.03 -2.03
CA ASN A 254 11.39 28.04 -0.84
C ASN A 254 10.86 27.11 0.27
N MET A 255 9.54 26.90 0.33
CA MET A 255 8.92 25.92 1.24
C MET A 255 9.03 24.50 0.70
N LEU A 256 8.86 24.30 -0.61
CA LEU A 256 9.04 23.02 -1.33
C LEU A 256 10.49 22.56 -1.31
N GLN A 257 11.45 23.49 -1.24
CA GLN A 257 12.85 23.18 -0.95
C GLN A 257 13.05 22.46 0.40
N GLN A 258 12.14 22.65 1.37
CA GLN A 258 12.21 21.97 2.67
C GLN A 258 11.65 20.54 2.62
N TYR A 259 10.87 20.19 1.60
CA TYR A 259 10.27 18.86 1.47
C TYR A 259 11.02 18.03 0.43
N THR A 260 11.46 16.83 0.84
CA THR A 260 12.07 15.84 -0.05
C THR A 260 11.12 15.35 -1.14
N VAL A 261 9.82 15.28 -0.86
CA VAL A 261 8.77 15.00 -1.85
C VAL A 261 7.70 16.10 -1.77
N PRO A 262 7.32 16.75 -2.89
CA PRO A 262 6.24 17.72 -2.89
C PRO A 262 4.96 17.13 -2.27
N PRO A 263 4.32 17.80 -1.27
CA PRO A 263 3.14 17.27 -0.58
C PRO A 263 2.01 16.84 -1.52
N ILE A 264 1.84 17.55 -2.65
CA ILE A 264 0.88 17.19 -3.70
C ILE A 264 1.18 15.81 -4.30
N LEU A 265 2.45 15.53 -4.62
CA LEU A 265 2.87 14.23 -5.14
C LEU A 265 2.70 13.14 -4.08
N HIS A 266 3.09 13.43 -2.84
CA HIS A 266 2.93 12.50 -1.72
C HIS A 266 1.47 12.02 -1.61
N SER A 267 0.53 12.97 -1.55
CA SER A 267 -0.89 12.67 -1.44
C SER A 267 -1.42 11.99 -2.70
N LEU A 268 -1.10 12.48 -3.90
CA LEU A 268 -1.51 11.84 -5.16
C LEU A 268 -1.08 10.36 -5.24
N ILE A 269 0.19 10.08 -4.93
CA ILE A 269 0.73 8.72 -4.98
C ILE A 269 0.04 7.85 -3.93
N GLN A 270 -0.05 8.32 -2.68
CA GLN A 270 -0.68 7.56 -1.60
C GLN A 270 -2.13 7.19 -1.93
N ASN A 271 -2.87 8.12 -2.54
CA ASN A 271 -4.24 7.89 -3.00
C ASN A 271 -4.36 6.82 -4.05
N CYS A 272 -3.61 6.97 -5.14
CA CYS A 272 -3.65 6.00 -6.23
C CYS A 272 -3.23 4.62 -5.69
N MET A 273 -2.21 4.56 -4.83
CA MET A 273 -1.76 3.31 -4.20
C MET A 273 -2.81 2.68 -3.28
N GLN A 274 -3.63 3.48 -2.60
CA GLN A 274 -4.66 3.00 -1.68
C GLN A 274 -5.97 2.63 -2.37
N TYR A 275 -6.42 3.42 -3.34
CA TYR A 275 -7.79 3.36 -3.88
C TYR A 275 -7.89 3.03 -5.37
N ASP A 276 -6.94 3.46 -6.20
CA ASP A 276 -7.00 3.27 -7.67
C ASP A 276 -5.60 3.30 -8.32
N ILE A 277 -4.91 2.17 -8.27
CA ILE A 277 -3.54 2.02 -8.79
C ILE A 277 -3.45 2.29 -10.29
N PRO A 278 -4.39 1.82 -11.13
CA PRO A 278 -4.44 2.18 -12.55
C PRO A 278 -4.37 3.70 -12.81
N GLN A 279 -4.90 4.55 -11.91
CA GLN A 279 -4.84 6.01 -12.03
C GLN A 279 -3.48 6.61 -11.66
N LEU A 280 -2.55 5.86 -11.08
CA LEU A 280 -1.23 6.35 -10.69
C LEU A 280 -0.46 6.93 -11.89
N ILE A 281 -0.35 6.18 -12.99
CA ILE A 281 0.41 6.59 -14.18
C ILE A 281 -0.24 7.80 -14.87
N PRO A 282 -1.55 7.80 -15.20
CA PRO A 282 -2.20 8.97 -15.79
C PRO A 282 -2.08 10.23 -14.92
N SER A 283 -2.28 10.10 -13.60
CA SER A 283 -2.25 11.22 -12.66
C SER A 283 -0.84 11.79 -12.51
N LEU A 284 0.18 10.92 -12.36
CA LEU A 284 1.58 11.33 -12.36
C LEU A 284 1.98 12.00 -13.67
N ARG A 285 1.64 11.41 -14.82
CA ARG A 285 1.96 11.99 -16.13
C ARG A 285 1.39 13.39 -16.29
N LYS A 286 0.13 13.57 -15.89
CA LYS A 286 -0.54 14.86 -15.94
C LYS A 286 0.15 15.87 -15.03
N TYR A 287 0.44 15.48 -13.79
CA TYR A 287 1.13 16.34 -12.84
C TYR A 287 2.52 16.75 -13.32
N LEU A 288 3.35 15.79 -13.76
CA LEU A 288 4.72 16.05 -14.21
C LEU A 288 4.75 16.99 -15.42
N LYS A 289 3.85 16.80 -16.41
CA LYS A 289 3.70 17.72 -17.56
C LYS A 289 3.31 19.15 -17.15
N GLU A 290 2.53 19.30 -16.09
CA GLU A 290 2.14 20.63 -15.60
C GLU A 290 3.29 21.33 -14.85
N VAL A 291 4.19 20.56 -14.22
CA VAL A 291 5.39 21.09 -13.52
C VAL A 291 6.46 21.57 -14.50
N THR A 292 6.60 20.96 -15.69
CA THR A 292 7.65 21.32 -16.66
C THR A 292 7.46 22.65 -17.37
N VAL A 293 6.26 23.21 -17.42
CA VAL A 293 5.94 24.20 -18.47
C VAL A 293 6.09 25.66 -18.02
N LYS A 294 6.18 25.99 -16.73
CA LYS A 294 6.06 27.41 -16.31
C LYS A 294 6.93 27.94 -15.18
N ASP A 295 7.47 27.13 -14.27
CA ASP A 295 7.85 27.66 -12.95
C ASP A 295 9.32 27.48 -12.54
N LEU A 296 10.16 26.74 -13.27
CA LEU A 296 11.48 26.34 -12.77
C LEU A 296 12.64 27.04 -13.52
N ASN A 297 13.38 27.89 -12.80
CA ASN A 297 14.63 28.51 -13.28
C ASN A 297 15.74 27.44 -13.42
N ALA A 298 16.72 27.66 -14.31
CA ALA A 298 17.82 26.73 -14.58
C ALA A 298 18.63 26.32 -13.32
N ASP A 299 18.72 27.18 -12.31
CA ASP A 299 19.41 26.89 -11.04
C ASP A 299 18.70 25.82 -10.17
N SER A 300 17.46 25.46 -10.50
CA SER A 300 16.66 24.48 -9.75
C SER A 300 16.77 23.04 -10.25
N THR A 301 17.50 22.79 -11.34
CA THR A 301 17.56 21.47 -11.99
C THR A 301 18.05 20.35 -11.08
N SER A 302 19.11 20.59 -10.29
CA SER A 302 19.65 19.60 -9.35
C SER A 302 18.65 19.25 -8.23
N LEU A 303 17.93 20.25 -7.73
CA LEU A 303 16.90 20.06 -6.70
C LEU A 303 15.72 19.25 -7.25
N VAL A 304 15.25 19.58 -8.46
CA VAL A 304 14.15 18.85 -9.11
C VAL A 304 14.53 17.40 -9.32
N ILE A 305 15.74 17.13 -9.81
CA ILE A 305 16.26 15.76 -9.98
C ILE A 305 16.30 15.03 -8.63
N SER A 306 16.79 15.66 -7.57
CA SER A 306 16.80 15.06 -6.23
C SER A 306 15.39 14.74 -5.73
N GLN A 307 14.43 15.64 -5.92
CA GLN A 307 13.02 15.39 -5.58
C GLN A 307 12.42 14.24 -6.40
N MET A 308 12.77 14.10 -7.69
CA MET A 308 12.32 12.98 -8.51
C MET A 308 12.88 11.64 -8.00
N ASN A 309 14.14 11.61 -7.57
CA ASN A 309 14.73 10.43 -6.94
C ASN A 309 14.02 10.05 -5.62
N GLU A 310 13.67 11.04 -4.80
CA GLU A 310 12.86 10.83 -3.60
C GLU A 310 11.45 10.33 -3.91
N VAL A 311 10.82 10.83 -4.99
CA VAL A 311 9.53 10.33 -5.47
C VAL A 311 9.63 8.87 -5.91
N ILE A 312 10.70 8.49 -6.63
CA ILE A 312 10.95 7.09 -7.03
C ILE A 312 11.05 6.20 -5.78
N TRP A 313 11.83 6.62 -4.77
CA TRP A 313 11.91 5.91 -3.50
C TRP A 313 10.54 5.81 -2.80
N TYR A 314 9.82 6.93 -2.73
CA TYR A 314 8.53 7.00 -2.04
C TYR A 314 7.49 6.07 -2.65
N ILE A 315 7.36 6.06 -3.99
CA ILE A 315 6.49 5.12 -4.73
C ILE A 315 6.83 3.66 -4.35
N SER A 316 8.12 3.32 -4.27
CA SER A 316 8.58 2.00 -3.85
C SER A 316 8.27 1.69 -2.39
N SER A 317 8.44 2.66 -1.49
CA SER A 317 8.24 2.46 -0.06
C SER A 317 6.78 2.11 0.28
N LEU A 318 5.84 2.62 -0.51
CA LEU A 318 4.40 2.33 -0.40
C LEU A 318 3.99 0.98 -1.00
N GLN A 319 4.89 0.28 -1.68
CA GLN A 319 4.60 -1.01 -2.29
C GLN A 319 4.27 -2.05 -1.20
N LYS A 320 3.06 -2.62 -1.28
CA LYS A 320 2.67 -3.74 -0.42
C LYS A 320 3.44 -5.01 -0.81
N LEU A 321 4.36 -5.43 0.06
CA LEU A 321 5.14 -6.67 -0.12
C LEU A 321 4.28 -7.94 -0.24
N THR A 322 3.05 -7.90 0.28
CA THR A 322 2.11 -9.02 0.22
C THR A 322 1.25 -9.05 -1.04
N SER A 323 1.28 -7.99 -1.87
CA SER A 323 0.49 -7.97 -3.10
C SER A 323 1.03 -9.03 -4.07
N ARG A 324 0.16 -9.95 -4.50
CA ARG A 324 0.50 -10.98 -5.50
C ARG A 324 0.08 -10.59 -6.91
N ASP A 325 -0.51 -9.41 -7.08
CA ASP A 325 -0.98 -8.95 -8.38
C ASP A 325 0.21 -8.48 -9.24
N PRO A 326 0.52 -9.14 -10.37
CA PRO A 326 1.58 -8.71 -11.27
C PRO A 326 1.32 -7.30 -11.84
N ASN A 327 0.05 -6.94 -12.07
CA ASN A 327 -0.33 -5.64 -12.62
C ASN A 327 -0.05 -4.51 -11.62
N TYR A 328 -0.22 -4.76 -10.32
CA TYR A 328 0.16 -3.84 -9.25
C TYR A 328 1.64 -3.48 -9.35
N HIS A 329 2.52 -4.48 -9.39
CA HIS A 329 3.97 -4.27 -9.44
C HIS A 329 4.42 -3.65 -10.77
N ALA A 330 3.86 -4.11 -11.88
CA ALA A 330 4.14 -3.54 -13.20
C ALA A 330 3.71 -2.05 -13.28
N THR A 331 2.60 -1.68 -12.66
CA THR A 331 2.12 -0.28 -12.64
C THR A 331 3.07 0.59 -11.82
N ILE A 332 3.55 0.11 -10.68
CA ILE A 332 4.55 0.79 -9.84
C ILE A 332 5.85 1.02 -10.63
N GLN A 333 6.37 -0.04 -11.28
CA GLN A 333 7.60 0.05 -12.08
C GLN A 333 7.43 1.02 -13.26
N LYS A 334 6.29 0.97 -13.96
CA LYS A 334 5.97 1.93 -15.03
C LYS A 334 5.83 3.37 -14.52
N ALA A 335 5.27 3.56 -13.33
CA ALA A 335 5.18 4.88 -12.69
C ALA A 335 6.57 5.43 -12.35
N GLN A 336 7.47 4.60 -11.80
CA GLN A 336 8.85 5.00 -11.52
C GLN A 336 9.65 5.27 -12.79
N ALA A 337 9.48 4.44 -13.83
CA ALA A 337 10.09 4.66 -15.14
C ALA A 337 9.62 5.98 -15.77
N LEU A 338 8.36 6.36 -15.57
CA LEU A 338 7.83 7.66 -16.00
C LEU A 338 8.51 8.82 -15.27
N VAL A 339 8.67 8.73 -13.94
CA VAL A 339 9.36 9.75 -13.13
C VAL A 339 10.84 9.86 -13.52
N ALA A 340 11.53 8.73 -13.69
CA ALA A 340 12.92 8.70 -14.12
C ALA A 340 13.10 9.27 -15.53
N LYS A 341 12.23 8.90 -16.48
CA LYS A 341 12.22 9.45 -17.83
C LYS A 341 12.02 10.97 -17.82
N PHE A 342 11.11 11.46 -16.98
CA PHE A 342 10.91 12.88 -16.80
C PHE A 342 12.16 13.58 -16.26
N ALA A 343 12.85 13.01 -15.26
CA ALA A 343 14.09 13.56 -14.76
C ALA A 343 15.19 13.63 -15.84
N ILE A 344 15.27 12.63 -16.72
CA ILE A 344 16.17 12.60 -17.88
C ILE A 344 15.83 13.71 -18.89
N GLU A 345 14.57 13.82 -19.27
CA GLU A 345 14.08 14.87 -20.19
C GLU A 345 14.34 16.27 -19.61
N PHE A 346 14.20 16.44 -18.30
CA PHE A 346 14.43 17.73 -17.61
C PHE A 346 15.91 18.11 -17.50
N SER A 347 16.82 17.14 -17.60
CA SER A 347 18.27 17.34 -17.51
C SER A 347 18.94 17.56 -18.87
N ASP A 348 18.19 18.01 -19.88
CA ASP A 348 18.63 18.15 -21.28
C ASP A 348 19.26 16.87 -21.87
N GLY A 349 18.73 15.70 -21.47
CA GLY A 349 19.14 14.41 -22.02
C GLY A 349 20.42 13.82 -21.41
N ALA A 350 20.79 14.20 -20.19
CA ALA A 350 21.89 13.56 -19.47
C ALA A 350 21.68 12.04 -19.35
N ASN A 351 22.77 11.28 -19.22
CA ASN A 351 22.68 9.83 -19.06
C ASN A 351 21.94 9.48 -17.76
N ALA A 352 21.10 8.46 -17.79
CA ALA A 352 20.35 7.99 -16.60
C ALA A 352 21.25 7.73 -15.38
N LYS A 353 22.50 7.30 -15.60
CA LYS A 353 23.50 7.06 -14.54
C LYS A 353 23.96 8.33 -13.81
N ASP A 354 23.85 9.48 -14.46
CA ASP A 354 24.25 10.77 -13.89
C ASP A 354 23.06 11.47 -13.19
N ILE A 355 21.83 11.00 -13.41
CA ILE A 355 20.60 11.59 -12.87
C ILE A 355 20.06 10.79 -11.67
N LEU A 356 20.17 9.45 -11.72
CA LEU A 356 19.70 8.60 -10.64
C LEU A 356 20.73 8.59 -9.51
N ASP A 357 20.36 9.21 -8.39
CA ASP A 357 21.16 9.19 -7.17
C ASP A 357 20.96 7.86 -6.41
N VAL A 358 21.55 7.76 -5.22
CA VAL A 358 21.43 6.58 -4.36
C VAL A 358 19.96 6.25 -4.05
N ASN A 359 19.11 7.26 -3.86
CA ASN A 359 17.70 7.07 -3.51
C ASN A 359 16.87 6.58 -4.69
N GLY A 360 17.10 7.14 -5.89
CA GLY A 360 16.47 6.65 -7.11
C GLY A 360 16.84 5.20 -7.41
N LEU A 361 18.14 4.88 -7.32
CA LEU A 361 18.64 3.52 -7.53
C LEU A 361 18.07 2.52 -6.51
N LEU A 362 18.04 2.89 -5.22
CA LEU A 362 17.44 2.06 -4.18
C LEU A 362 15.92 1.92 -4.35
N GLY A 363 15.24 2.97 -4.81
CA GLY A 363 13.82 2.93 -5.12
C GLY A 363 13.53 1.94 -6.24
N LEU A 364 14.26 2.01 -7.35
CA LEU A 364 14.12 1.05 -8.46
C LEU A 364 14.49 -0.37 -8.02
N ALA A 365 15.57 -0.55 -7.27
CA ALA A 365 15.95 -1.85 -6.73
C ALA A 365 14.85 -2.44 -5.84
N TYR A 366 14.22 -1.62 -5.00
CA TYR A 366 13.13 -2.05 -4.14
C TYR A 366 11.95 -2.61 -4.94
N SER A 367 11.50 -1.92 -5.99
CA SER A 367 10.34 -2.36 -6.78
C SER A 367 10.65 -3.53 -7.71
N MET A 368 11.88 -3.64 -8.19
CA MET A 368 12.33 -4.73 -9.04
C MET A 368 12.66 -6.00 -8.27
N SER A 369 12.84 -5.92 -6.96
CA SER A 369 13.19 -7.07 -6.10
C SER A 369 12.22 -8.25 -6.22
N LEU A 370 10.96 -7.98 -6.57
CA LEU A 370 9.91 -9.00 -6.74
C LEU A 370 9.85 -9.59 -8.16
N THR A 371 10.44 -8.94 -9.15
CA THR A 371 10.34 -9.34 -10.57
C THR A 371 11.67 -9.78 -11.16
N ASN A 372 12.77 -9.11 -10.81
CA ASN A 372 14.10 -9.39 -11.37
C ASN A 372 15.23 -9.24 -10.34
N SER A 373 15.66 -10.37 -9.77
CA SER A 373 16.69 -10.39 -8.72
C SER A 373 18.09 -10.01 -9.21
N THR A 374 18.45 -10.29 -10.47
CA THR A 374 19.79 -9.99 -11.01
C THR A 374 19.97 -8.50 -11.24
N GLU A 375 18.99 -7.87 -11.90
CA GLU A 375 18.96 -6.42 -12.10
C GLU A 375 18.89 -5.67 -10.76
N THR A 376 18.11 -6.17 -9.81
CA THR A 376 18.03 -5.60 -8.46
C THR A 376 19.40 -5.56 -7.78
N ARG A 377 20.18 -6.65 -7.85
CA ARG A 377 21.54 -6.68 -7.28
C ARG A 377 22.49 -5.71 -7.99
N SER A 378 22.37 -5.57 -9.31
CA SER A 378 23.12 -4.59 -10.09
C SER A 378 22.82 -3.16 -9.62
N LEU A 379 21.53 -2.82 -9.45
CA LEU A 379 21.10 -1.51 -8.94
C LEU A 379 21.60 -1.24 -7.52
N ILE A 380 21.57 -2.24 -6.63
CA ILE A 380 22.13 -2.13 -5.27
C ILE A 380 23.63 -1.90 -5.32
N SER A 381 24.35 -2.57 -6.22
CA SER A 381 25.81 -2.36 -6.39
C SER A 381 26.09 -0.93 -6.84
N MET A 382 25.40 -0.45 -7.87
CA MET A 382 25.55 0.94 -8.35
C MET A 382 25.20 1.96 -7.26
N ALA A 383 24.15 1.70 -6.46
CA ALA A 383 23.80 2.56 -5.33
C ALA A 383 24.91 2.59 -4.26
N LYS A 384 25.56 1.45 -3.98
CA LYS A 384 26.70 1.36 -3.05
C LYS A 384 27.90 2.13 -3.58
N ASP A 385 28.24 1.92 -4.85
CA ASP A 385 29.35 2.62 -5.51
C ASP A 385 29.14 4.15 -5.46
N ASN A 386 27.92 4.61 -5.77
CA ASN A 386 27.56 6.03 -5.67
C ASN A 386 27.63 6.55 -4.22
N PHE A 387 27.17 5.77 -3.25
CA PHE A 387 27.20 6.15 -1.83
C PHE A 387 28.62 6.20 -1.27
N ASP A 388 29.49 5.28 -1.68
CA ASP A 388 30.87 5.24 -1.24
C ASP A 388 31.73 6.34 -1.90
N LEU A 389 31.52 6.61 -3.20
CA LEU A 389 32.08 7.79 -3.88
C LEU A 389 31.71 9.07 -3.13
N TRP A 390 30.44 9.19 -2.77
CA TRP A 390 29.93 10.35 -2.05
C TRP A 390 30.45 10.47 -0.61
N LYS A 391 30.66 9.35 0.10
CA LYS A 391 31.38 9.36 1.38
C LYS A 391 32.79 9.89 1.21
N LEU A 392 33.51 9.47 0.17
CA LEU A 392 34.87 9.94 -0.12
C LEU A 392 34.90 11.44 -0.41
N GLU A 393 33.97 11.94 -1.23
CA GLU A 393 33.81 13.37 -1.55
C GLU A 393 33.46 14.23 -0.32
N SER A 394 32.80 13.64 0.68
CA SER A 394 32.44 14.33 1.92
C SER A 394 33.60 14.52 2.90
N PHE A 395 34.74 13.86 2.68
CA PHE A 395 35.96 14.13 3.45
C PHE A 395 36.69 15.32 2.83
N SER A 396 36.47 16.52 3.39
CA SER A 396 37.24 17.71 3.03
C SER A 396 38.67 17.61 3.57
N LEU A 397 39.54 16.88 2.87
CA LEU A 397 40.99 16.97 3.05
C LEU A 397 41.52 18.03 2.07
N PRO A 398 42.28 19.04 2.54
CA PRO A 398 42.84 20.11 1.68
C PRO A 398 43.67 19.59 0.49
N GLU A 399 44.18 18.36 0.57
CA GLU A 399 45.03 17.73 -0.45
C GLU A 399 44.25 17.11 -1.63
N PHE A 400 42.91 17.03 -1.56
CA PHE A 400 42.06 16.41 -2.61
C PHE A 400 41.41 17.41 -3.58
N GLU A 401 41.65 18.72 -3.43
CA GLU A 401 41.04 19.78 -4.27
C GLU A 401 41.39 19.70 -5.76
N HIS A 402 42.40 18.91 -6.15
CA HIS A 402 42.86 18.79 -7.54
C HIS A 402 42.24 17.64 -8.35
N VAL A 403 41.51 16.70 -7.72
CA VAL A 403 41.09 15.48 -8.43
C VAL A 403 39.67 15.56 -9.02
N ASN A 404 38.77 16.41 -8.52
CA ASN A 404 37.34 16.25 -8.81
C ASN A 404 36.60 17.50 -9.30
N LYS A 405 37.07 18.11 -10.41
CA LYS A 405 36.41 19.27 -11.05
C LYS A 405 35.28 18.93 -12.04
N LYS A 406 34.94 17.65 -12.28
CA LYS A 406 33.96 17.25 -13.33
C LYS A 406 32.62 16.68 -12.84
N ARG A 407 32.42 16.45 -11.54
CA ARG A 407 31.14 15.99 -10.98
C ARG A 407 30.84 16.71 -9.67
N VAL A 408 30.67 18.04 -9.72
CA VAL A 408 30.20 18.78 -8.55
C VAL A 408 28.68 18.91 -8.65
N ILE A 409 27.96 17.85 -8.26
CA ILE A 409 26.63 18.06 -7.71
C ILE A 409 26.89 18.61 -6.31
N HIS A 410 26.51 19.86 -6.06
CA HIS A 410 26.70 20.55 -4.78
C HIS A 410 25.93 19.85 -3.65
N HIS A 411 26.44 18.75 -3.12
CA HIS A 411 26.05 18.25 -1.82
C HIS A 411 26.87 19.00 -0.78
N GLN A 412 26.35 20.14 -0.32
CA GLN A 412 26.84 20.74 0.93
C GLN A 412 26.81 19.65 2.01
N GLY A 413 27.90 19.53 2.77
CA GLY A 413 28.24 18.37 3.60
C GLY A 413 27.03 17.74 4.28
N LEU A 414 26.85 16.44 4.07
CA LEU A 414 25.64 15.78 4.54
C LEU A 414 25.53 15.77 6.02
N ASP A 415 24.34 16.18 6.46
CA ASP A 415 23.94 15.85 7.80
C ASP A 415 23.97 14.33 8.00
N TRP A 416 24.29 13.96 9.23
CA TRP A 416 24.33 12.57 9.66
C TRP A 416 22.96 11.88 9.51
N GLN A 417 21.86 12.65 9.41
CA GLN A 417 20.49 12.15 9.29
C GLN A 417 20.24 11.55 7.91
N THR A 418 20.72 12.21 6.85
CA THR A 418 20.60 11.76 5.46
C THR A 418 21.43 10.50 5.24
N ARG A 419 22.64 10.43 5.82
CA ARG A 419 23.47 9.22 5.79
C ARG A 419 22.77 8.05 6.46
N LEU A 420 22.25 8.27 7.66
CA LEU A 420 21.50 7.29 8.42
C LEU A 420 20.26 6.83 7.63
N LEU A 421 19.52 7.76 7.02
CA LEU A 421 18.36 7.45 6.21
C LEU A 421 18.72 6.52 5.05
N ILE A 422 19.78 6.84 4.30
CA ILE A 422 20.27 6.01 3.19
C ILE A 422 20.70 4.61 3.68
N GLU A 423 21.41 4.52 4.80
CA GLU A 423 21.77 3.22 5.39
C GLU A 423 20.53 2.37 5.73
N ILE A 424 19.49 3.00 6.28
CA ILE A 424 18.22 2.33 6.56
C ILE A 424 17.54 1.88 5.27
N ARG A 425 17.57 2.71 4.21
CA ARG A 425 17.03 2.36 2.89
C ARG A 425 17.76 1.16 2.29
N PHE A 426 19.09 1.07 2.42
CA PHE A 426 19.85 -0.13 2.05
C PHE A 426 19.36 -1.38 2.79
N ILE A 427 19.18 -1.29 4.11
CA ILE A 427 18.69 -2.41 4.92
C ILE A 427 17.29 -2.85 4.45
N LEU A 428 16.40 -1.91 4.13
CA LEU A 428 15.06 -2.20 3.62
C LEU A 428 15.10 -2.91 2.26
N VAL A 429 15.92 -2.44 1.32
CA VAL A 429 16.07 -3.09 0.02
C VAL A 429 16.67 -4.48 0.18
N GLU A 430 17.76 -4.62 0.95
CA GLU A 430 18.39 -5.92 1.23
C GLU A 430 17.41 -6.90 1.90
N LEU A 431 16.55 -6.42 2.81
CA LEU A 431 15.51 -7.21 3.47
C LEU A 431 14.55 -7.83 2.44
N VAL A 432 14.07 -7.04 1.50
CA VAL A 432 13.12 -7.53 0.48
C VAL A 432 13.80 -8.48 -0.51
N CYS A 433 15.08 -8.26 -0.80
CA CYS A 433 15.87 -9.13 -1.68
C CYS A 433 16.28 -10.47 -1.06
N CYS A 434 16.05 -10.69 0.24
CA CYS A 434 16.41 -11.95 0.89
C CYS A 434 15.65 -13.12 0.25
N ASN A 435 16.36 -14.14 -0.22
CA ASN A 435 15.76 -15.38 -0.73
C ASN A 435 16.03 -16.57 0.20
N THR A 436 16.90 -16.38 1.19
CA THR A 436 17.26 -17.40 2.17
C THR A 436 17.16 -16.89 3.61
N PRO A 437 16.91 -17.78 4.59
CA PRO A 437 16.96 -17.43 6.00
C PRO A 437 18.31 -16.85 6.45
N GLU A 438 19.41 -17.29 5.84
CA GLU A 438 20.78 -16.84 6.14
C GLU A 438 21.01 -15.40 5.66
N GLU A 439 20.52 -15.05 4.47
CA GLU A 439 20.53 -13.66 4.00
C GLU A 439 19.70 -12.76 4.92
N LEU A 440 18.49 -13.18 5.29
CA LEU A 440 17.66 -12.43 6.23
C LEU A 440 18.37 -12.21 7.56
N LYS A 441 19.03 -13.25 8.09
CA LYS A 441 19.83 -13.15 9.32
C LYS A 441 20.89 -12.06 9.19
N LYS A 442 21.68 -12.06 8.11
CA LYS A 442 22.74 -11.06 7.88
C LYS A 442 22.17 -9.64 7.82
N VAL A 443 21.02 -9.44 7.17
CA VAL A 443 20.35 -8.14 7.11
C VAL A 443 19.88 -7.69 8.50
N LEU A 444 19.29 -8.60 9.28
CA LEU A 444 18.86 -8.29 10.65
C LEU A 444 20.04 -8.01 11.59
N GLU A 445 21.19 -8.66 11.39
CA GLU A 445 22.43 -8.36 12.11
C GLU A 445 22.92 -6.93 11.83
N LYS A 446 22.86 -6.48 10.57
CA LYS A 446 23.13 -5.08 10.20
C LYS A 446 22.11 -4.09 10.79
N ALA A 447 20.86 -4.50 10.95
CA ALA A 447 19.79 -3.65 11.48
C ALA A 447 19.86 -3.45 13.00
N ILE A 448 20.48 -4.37 13.76
CA ILE A 448 20.52 -4.33 15.22
C ILE A 448 21.09 -3.01 15.78
N PRO A 449 22.26 -2.50 15.33
CA PRO A 449 22.82 -1.25 15.82
C PRO A 449 21.92 -0.02 15.57
N LEU A 450 21.08 -0.09 14.53
CA LEU A 450 20.22 1.02 14.09
C LEU A 450 18.77 0.86 14.54
N LYS A 451 18.44 -0.19 15.30
CA LYS A 451 17.08 -0.61 15.63
C LYS A 451 16.13 0.53 16.02
N GLN A 452 16.47 1.31 17.05
CA GLN A 452 15.59 2.38 17.54
C GLN A 452 15.37 3.46 16.48
N ARG A 453 16.41 3.78 15.70
CA ARG A 453 16.37 4.79 14.63
C ARG A 453 15.55 4.30 13.44
N ILE A 454 15.76 3.04 13.04
CA ILE A 454 14.96 2.38 12.00
C ILE A 454 13.49 2.49 12.34
N ILE A 455 13.10 2.13 13.56
CA ILE A 455 11.69 2.11 13.93
C ILE A 455 11.10 3.53 14.03
N SER A 456 11.88 4.51 14.48
CA SER A 456 11.41 5.91 14.50
C SER A 456 11.15 6.49 13.11
N ILE A 457 11.89 6.03 12.09
CA ILE A 457 11.77 6.53 10.71
C ILE A 457 10.81 5.65 9.89
N PHE A 458 10.83 4.34 10.12
CA PHE A 458 10.02 3.33 9.47
C PHE A 458 9.31 2.47 10.54
N PRO A 459 8.18 2.93 11.07
CA PRO A 459 7.42 2.22 12.11
C PRO A 459 6.98 0.81 11.70
N ASP A 460 6.85 0.57 10.39
CA ASP A 460 6.41 -0.68 9.77
C ASP A 460 7.54 -1.70 9.53
N PHE A 461 8.77 -1.41 9.97
CA PHE A 461 9.93 -2.28 9.75
C PHE A 461 9.70 -3.70 10.24
N TYR A 462 9.08 -3.87 11.42
CA TYR A 462 8.80 -5.19 11.97
C TYR A 462 7.75 -5.95 11.17
N GLY A 463 6.70 -5.26 10.68
CA GLY A 463 5.74 -5.82 9.75
C GLY A 463 6.42 -6.37 8.50
N ARG A 464 7.37 -5.62 7.92
CA ARG A 464 8.15 -6.07 6.75
C ARG A 464 9.02 -7.29 7.06
N VAL A 465 9.66 -7.31 8.23
CA VAL A 465 10.45 -8.48 8.68
C VAL A 465 9.56 -9.71 8.83
N LEU A 466 8.40 -9.61 9.48
CA LEU A 466 7.49 -10.73 9.62
C LEU A 466 6.93 -11.20 8.28
N SER A 467 6.54 -10.27 7.40
CA SER A 467 6.14 -10.57 6.02
C SER A 467 7.22 -11.37 5.32
N LYS A 468 8.50 -10.97 5.46
CA LYS A 468 9.60 -11.67 4.82
C LYS A 468 9.86 -13.05 5.42
N MET A 469 9.73 -13.19 6.74
CA MET A 469 9.82 -14.48 7.41
C MET A 469 8.71 -15.44 6.97
N ASP A 470 7.49 -14.92 6.74
CA ASP A 470 6.36 -15.69 6.25
C ASP A 470 6.62 -16.17 4.80
N GLN A 471 7.09 -15.28 3.92
CA GLN A 471 7.49 -15.63 2.55
C GLN A 471 8.56 -16.73 2.49
N LEU A 472 9.53 -16.69 3.40
CA LEU A 472 10.58 -17.70 3.51
C LEU A 472 10.12 -18.99 4.24
N GLY A 473 8.86 -19.06 4.70
CA GLY A 473 8.31 -20.22 5.42
C GLY A 473 8.98 -20.45 6.78
N ILE A 474 9.54 -19.41 7.39
CA ILE A 474 10.25 -19.49 8.68
C ILE A 474 9.53 -18.73 9.80
N LEU A 475 8.41 -18.07 9.51
CA LEU A 475 7.59 -17.45 10.53
C LEU A 475 6.91 -18.55 11.37
N THR A 476 7.15 -18.53 12.68
CA THR A 476 6.50 -19.43 13.64
C THR A 476 5.75 -18.60 14.67
N GLU A 477 4.74 -19.20 15.30
CA GLU A 477 3.99 -18.56 16.39
C GLU A 477 4.91 -17.92 17.44
N ARG A 478 5.94 -18.65 17.89
CA ARG A 478 6.93 -18.13 18.86
C ARG A 478 7.68 -16.90 18.34
N ARG A 479 8.05 -16.88 17.06
CA ARG A 479 8.79 -15.76 16.45
C ARG A 479 7.89 -14.54 16.27
N ALA A 480 6.63 -14.74 15.90
CA ALA A 480 5.62 -13.69 15.82
C ALA A 480 5.38 -13.02 17.18
N ILE A 481 5.18 -13.81 18.24
CA ILE A 481 4.97 -13.30 19.60
C ILE A 481 6.17 -12.48 20.07
N LEU A 482 7.39 -12.98 19.88
CA LEU A 482 8.60 -12.25 20.29
C LEU A 482 8.83 -10.96 19.49
N ALA A 483 8.43 -10.93 18.22
CA ALA A 483 8.49 -9.71 17.43
C ALA A 483 7.48 -8.67 17.95
N TRP A 484 6.26 -9.12 18.23
CA TRP A 484 5.19 -8.30 18.81
C TRP A 484 5.57 -7.72 20.18
N GLU A 485 5.99 -8.57 21.11
CA GLU A 485 6.44 -8.13 22.44
C GLU A 485 7.62 -7.16 22.34
N SER A 486 8.58 -7.41 21.42
CA SER A 486 9.70 -6.49 21.21
C SER A 486 9.25 -5.15 20.63
N TYR A 487 8.20 -5.13 19.81
CA TYR A 487 7.63 -3.91 19.24
C TYR A 487 6.91 -3.09 20.29
N LEU A 488 6.03 -3.70 21.08
CA LEU A 488 5.25 -3.01 22.11
C LEU A 488 6.13 -2.30 23.14
N VAL A 489 7.24 -2.92 23.53
CA VAL A 489 8.22 -2.30 24.45
C VAL A 489 8.87 -1.04 23.85
N GLN A 490 8.97 -0.94 22.52
CA GLN A 490 9.58 0.22 21.86
C GLN A 490 8.58 1.30 21.43
N ASN A 491 7.37 0.94 21.03
CA ASN A 491 6.42 1.88 20.43
C ASN A 491 5.02 1.68 21.00
N PRO A 492 4.78 2.02 22.28
CA PRO A 492 3.45 1.88 22.86
C PRO A 492 2.41 2.82 22.21
N ALA A 493 2.85 3.89 21.51
CA ALA A 493 1.98 4.92 20.96
C ALA A 493 1.63 4.75 19.48
N GLN A 494 2.26 3.83 18.75
CA GLN A 494 2.00 3.61 17.33
C GLN A 494 1.73 2.12 17.09
N LEU A 495 0.77 1.81 16.22
CA LEU A 495 0.45 0.44 15.83
C LEU A 495 0.97 0.15 14.43
N ASP A 496 1.86 -0.83 14.32
CA ASP A 496 2.24 -1.43 13.05
C ASP A 496 1.18 -2.48 12.68
N HIS A 497 0.22 -2.08 11.84
CA HIS A 497 -0.87 -2.94 11.39
C HIS A 497 -0.37 -4.17 10.63
N GLU A 498 0.72 -4.07 9.85
CA GLU A 498 1.28 -5.22 9.12
C GLU A 498 1.95 -6.20 10.07
N LEU A 499 2.67 -5.71 11.09
CA LEU A 499 3.18 -6.55 12.17
C LEU A 499 2.05 -7.29 12.89
N LEU A 500 1.00 -6.57 13.31
CA LEU A 500 -0.15 -7.17 13.99
C LEU A 500 -0.79 -8.24 13.11
N LYS A 501 -1.05 -7.92 11.84
CA LYS A 501 -1.63 -8.82 10.85
C LYS A 501 -0.79 -10.09 10.70
N HIS A 502 0.51 -9.98 10.43
CA HIS A 502 1.38 -11.15 10.28
C HIS A 502 1.54 -11.94 11.59
N ALA A 503 1.57 -11.27 12.74
CA ALA A 503 1.61 -11.94 14.03
C ALA A 503 0.34 -12.76 14.27
N LEU A 504 -0.84 -12.16 14.04
CA LEU A 504 -2.14 -12.83 14.15
C LEU A 504 -2.30 -13.99 13.16
N TYR A 505 -1.72 -13.89 11.95
CA TYR A 505 -1.71 -14.98 10.98
C TYR A 505 -0.83 -16.16 11.43
N ALA A 506 0.31 -15.87 12.06
CA ALA A 506 1.26 -16.89 12.50
C ALA A 506 0.86 -17.61 13.80
N ILE A 507 0.00 -16.99 14.62
CA ILE A 507 -0.46 -17.56 15.89
C ILE A 507 -1.67 -18.46 15.62
N ASP A 508 -1.45 -19.77 15.68
CA ASP A 508 -2.52 -20.76 15.52
C ASP A 508 -3.34 -20.97 16.79
N ASN A 509 -2.71 -20.76 17.95
CA ASN A 509 -3.33 -20.88 19.25
C ASN A 509 -4.30 -19.72 19.53
N ILE A 510 -5.60 -20.01 19.51
CA ILE A 510 -6.67 -19.02 19.74
C ILE A 510 -6.47 -18.24 21.06
N PRO A 511 -6.23 -18.89 22.22
CA PRO A 511 -5.97 -18.16 23.47
C PRO A 511 -4.84 -17.12 23.37
N ARG A 512 -3.70 -17.46 22.75
CA ARG A 512 -2.58 -16.53 22.58
C ARG A 512 -2.90 -15.39 21.63
N LYS A 513 -3.65 -15.67 20.57
CA LYS A 513 -4.14 -14.65 19.64
C LYS A 513 -5.00 -13.63 20.38
N ASN A 514 -5.84 -14.10 21.31
CA ASN A 514 -6.67 -13.24 22.15
C ASN A 514 -5.84 -12.41 23.12
N THR A 515 -4.82 -12.99 23.75
CA THR A 515 -3.89 -12.22 24.60
C THR A 515 -3.28 -11.07 23.81
N LEU A 516 -2.87 -11.34 22.56
CA LEU A 516 -2.28 -10.32 21.70
C LEU A 516 -3.29 -9.22 21.35
N LEU A 517 -4.54 -9.56 21.05
CA LEU A 517 -5.60 -8.58 20.83
C LEU A 517 -5.94 -7.76 22.07
N LYS A 518 -6.04 -8.40 23.24
CA LYS A 518 -6.29 -7.70 24.51
C LYS A 518 -5.20 -6.66 24.76
N GLN A 519 -3.95 -6.99 24.47
CA GLN A 519 -2.84 -6.03 24.56
C GLN A 519 -3.01 -4.88 23.56
N THR A 520 -3.36 -5.16 22.30
CA THR A 520 -3.61 -4.12 21.29
C THR A 520 -4.72 -3.16 21.71
N VAL A 521 -5.83 -3.69 22.20
CA VAL A 521 -6.96 -2.88 22.65
C VAL A 521 -6.62 -2.11 23.93
N ALA A 522 -5.94 -2.73 24.90
CA ALA A 522 -5.54 -2.06 26.13
C ALA A 522 -4.63 -0.85 25.87
N LEU A 523 -3.97 -0.81 24.71
CA LEU A 523 -3.16 0.33 24.23
C LEU A 523 -4.00 1.40 23.52
N GLY A 524 -5.32 1.25 23.45
CA GLY A 524 -6.24 2.22 22.83
C GLY A 524 -6.28 2.14 21.30
N PHE A 525 -5.71 1.11 20.69
CA PHE A 525 -5.77 0.95 19.24
C PHE A 525 -7.11 0.34 18.81
N GLU A 526 -7.78 0.98 17.87
CA GLU A 526 -8.96 0.43 17.22
C GLU A 526 -8.60 -0.88 16.52
N THR A 527 -9.46 -1.90 16.67
CA THR A 527 -9.26 -3.18 16.01
C THR A 527 -9.49 -3.01 14.52
N SER A 528 -8.40 -2.98 13.73
CA SER A 528 -8.47 -2.96 12.26
C SER A 528 -9.40 -4.08 11.73
N PRO A 529 -10.17 -3.84 10.65
CA PRO A 529 -10.93 -4.87 9.94
C PRO A 529 -10.12 -6.15 9.63
N ASP A 530 -8.81 -6.02 9.43
CA ASP A 530 -7.89 -7.16 9.21
C ASP A 530 -7.88 -8.15 10.38
N ILE A 531 -8.08 -7.66 11.60
CA ILE A 531 -8.15 -8.48 12.81
C ILE A 531 -9.41 -9.32 12.78
N ALA A 532 -10.57 -8.68 12.59
CA ALA A 532 -11.84 -9.38 12.50
C ALA A 532 -11.81 -10.43 11.37
N LEU A 533 -11.26 -10.05 10.22
CA LEU A 533 -11.03 -10.95 9.10
C LEU A 533 -10.16 -12.16 9.47
N SER A 534 -9.06 -11.94 10.19
CA SER A 534 -8.17 -13.01 10.67
C SER A 534 -8.88 -14.00 11.61
N TYR A 535 -9.82 -13.51 12.42
CA TYR A 535 -10.66 -14.34 13.30
C TYR A 535 -11.71 -15.11 12.52
N ILE A 536 -12.50 -14.43 11.68
CA ILE A 536 -13.50 -15.02 10.80
C ILE A 536 -12.87 -16.15 9.98
N LYS A 537 -11.73 -15.90 9.35
CA LYS A 537 -10.98 -16.91 8.58
C LYS A 537 -10.59 -18.12 9.41
N LYS A 538 -10.14 -17.93 10.65
CA LYS A 538 -9.71 -19.02 11.54
C LYS A 538 -10.89 -19.86 12.01
N LEU A 539 -12.00 -19.22 12.39
CA LEU A 539 -13.24 -19.88 12.79
C LEU A 539 -13.79 -20.73 11.65
N TYR A 540 -13.83 -20.19 10.44
CA TYR A 540 -14.20 -20.95 9.25
C TYR A 540 -13.24 -22.11 8.95
N SER A 541 -11.92 -21.87 9.02
CA SER A 541 -10.92 -22.92 8.81
C SER A 541 -11.09 -24.05 9.82
N TYR A 542 -11.40 -23.71 11.07
CA TYR A 542 -11.70 -24.68 12.12
C TYR A 542 -12.96 -25.48 11.80
N GLY A 543 -14.03 -24.81 11.37
CA GLY A 543 -15.25 -25.45 10.87
C GLY A 543 -14.97 -26.43 9.73
N LEU A 544 -14.14 -26.04 8.76
CA LEU A 544 -13.78 -26.87 7.60
C LEU A 544 -12.93 -28.09 7.97
N LEU A 545 -11.97 -27.94 8.90
CA LEU A 545 -11.18 -29.06 9.39
C LEU A 545 -12.05 -30.07 10.17
N ARG A 546 -13.09 -29.59 10.84
CA ARG A 546 -14.02 -30.42 11.61
C ARG A 546 -15.04 -31.12 10.73
N SER A 547 -15.60 -30.46 9.72
CA SER A 547 -16.53 -31.08 8.77
C SER A 547 -15.89 -32.26 8.04
N ARG A 548 -14.58 -32.21 7.77
CA ARG A 548 -13.81 -33.33 7.21
C ARG A 548 -13.59 -34.50 8.16
N ARG A 549 -13.77 -34.31 9.47
CA ARG A 549 -13.47 -35.30 10.51
C ARG A 549 -14.72 -35.97 11.11
N ASN A 550 -15.93 -35.58 10.69
CA ASN A 550 -17.21 -36.09 11.22
C ASN A 550 -17.33 -36.06 12.76
N ASN A 551 -16.62 -35.15 13.44
CA ASN A 551 -16.64 -35.06 14.91
C ASN A 551 -17.44 -33.83 15.36
N ALA A 552 -18.59 -34.03 16.00
CA ALA A 552 -19.35 -33.00 16.71
C ALA A 552 -18.92 -32.96 18.18
N GLU A 553 -18.42 -31.84 18.72
CA GLU A 553 -18.36 -31.53 20.17
C GLU A 553 -17.71 -30.15 20.51
N PRO A 554 -17.76 -29.65 21.77
CA PRO A 554 -18.33 -28.36 22.13
C PRO A 554 -17.41 -27.16 21.91
N VAL A 555 -18.05 -26.05 21.54
CA VAL A 555 -17.44 -24.74 21.23
C VAL A 555 -16.98 -23.99 22.49
N GLN A 556 -17.08 -24.57 23.70
CA GLN A 556 -16.86 -23.87 24.98
C GLN A 556 -15.51 -23.13 25.09
N GLY A 557 -14.42 -23.68 24.55
CA GLY A 557 -13.11 -23.00 24.53
C GLY A 557 -12.99 -21.85 23.53
N VAL A 558 -13.86 -21.79 22.52
CA VAL A 558 -13.95 -20.70 21.54
C VAL A 558 -14.91 -19.59 22.03
N PHE A 559 -15.84 -19.92 22.93
CA PHE A 559 -16.81 -18.96 23.47
C PHE A 559 -16.24 -17.99 24.51
N THR A 560 -15.28 -18.42 25.34
CA THR A 560 -14.62 -17.52 26.30
C THR A 560 -13.95 -16.32 25.60
N VAL A 561 -13.53 -16.52 24.36
CA VAL A 561 -12.90 -15.54 23.46
C VAL A 561 -13.83 -14.40 23.07
N LEU A 562 -15.13 -14.67 22.92
CA LEU A 562 -16.11 -13.66 22.50
C LEU A 562 -16.48 -12.70 23.61
N LYS A 563 -16.56 -13.22 24.83
CA LYS A 563 -16.77 -12.39 26.01
C LYS A 563 -15.64 -11.36 26.13
N ASP A 564 -14.42 -11.81 25.91
CA ASP A 564 -13.22 -10.99 25.93
C ASP A 564 -13.14 -9.99 24.75
N LEU A 565 -13.58 -10.37 23.54
CA LEU A 565 -13.63 -9.48 22.38
C LEU A 565 -14.74 -8.42 22.48
N LYS A 566 -15.87 -8.78 23.11
CA LYS A 566 -16.97 -7.84 23.40
C LYS A 566 -16.48 -6.69 24.27
N ASP A 567 -15.71 -7.00 25.31
CA ASP A 567 -15.14 -6.01 26.22
C ASP A 567 -14.04 -5.16 25.54
N ALA A 568 -13.39 -5.71 24.51
CA ALA A 568 -12.23 -5.09 23.87
C ALA A 568 -12.57 -4.24 22.63
N ALA A 569 -13.50 -4.68 21.79
CA ALA A 569 -13.78 -4.03 20.50
C ALA A 569 -14.87 -2.94 20.60
N SER A 570 -15.24 -2.48 21.80
CA SER A 570 -16.37 -1.55 22.03
C SER A 570 -17.68 -2.01 21.36
N LEU A 571 -17.85 -3.33 21.16
CA LEU A 571 -19.04 -3.97 20.62
C LEU A 571 -20.13 -4.01 21.71
N THR A 572 -20.51 -2.84 22.22
CA THR A 572 -21.41 -2.66 23.37
C THR A 572 -22.82 -3.23 23.13
N HIS A 573 -23.19 -3.51 21.88
CA HIS A 573 -24.46 -4.12 21.47
C HIS A 573 -24.39 -5.64 21.19
N PHE A 574 -23.26 -6.30 21.43
CA PHE A 574 -23.15 -7.75 21.22
C PHE A 574 -23.77 -8.54 22.39
N GLU A 575 -24.99 -9.03 22.24
CA GLU A 575 -25.38 -10.24 22.99
C GLU A 575 -24.62 -11.43 22.38
N VAL A 576 -24.17 -12.39 23.20
CA VAL A 576 -23.51 -13.60 22.70
C VAL A 576 -24.56 -14.71 22.72
N PRO A 577 -25.30 -14.94 21.62
CA PRO A 577 -26.07 -16.15 21.46
C PRO A 577 -25.22 -17.39 21.75
N GLY A 578 -25.84 -18.45 22.27
CA GLY A 578 -25.22 -19.77 22.29
C GLY A 578 -25.05 -20.31 20.86
N PHE A 579 -23.99 -19.89 20.15
CA PHE A 579 -23.61 -20.42 18.84
C PHE A 579 -23.35 -21.94 18.85
N GLN A 580 -24.05 -22.68 18.01
CA GLN A 580 -23.90 -24.14 17.96
C GLN A 580 -22.58 -24.58 17.31
N SER A 581 -21.98 -23.72 16.47
CA SER A 581 -20.72 -24.00 15.78
C SER A 581 -19.80 -22.78 15.66
N ALA A 582 -18.50 -23.04 15.41
CA ALA A 582 -17.54 -21.99 15.06
C ALA A 582 -17.91 -21.26 13.76
N VAL A 583 -18.63 -21.93 12.85
CA VAL A 583 -19.10 -21.37 11.58
C VAL A 583 -20.21 -20.35 11.84
N ASP A 584 -21.16 -20.67 12.72
CA ASP A 584 -22.25 -19.75 13.09
C ASP A 584 -21.70 -18.50 13.77
N LEU A 585 -20.66 -18.67 14.59
CA LEU A 585 -19.95 -17.55 15.14
C LEU A 585 -19.25 -16.70 14.05
N ALA A 586 -18.59 -17.33 13.09
CA ALA A 586 -17.93 -16.60 12.00
C ALA A 586 -18.94 -15.80 11.18
N ARG A 587 -20.11 -16.38 10.90
CA ARG A 587 -21.25 -15.72 10.24
C ARG A 587 -21.76 -14.55 11.06
N TYR A 588 -21.96 -14.75 12.36
CA TYR A 588 -22.43 -13.71 13.26
C TYR A 588 -21.47 -12.52 13.28
N LEU A 589 -20.17 -12.77 13.44
CA LEU A 589 -19.14 -11.74 13.38
C LEU A 589 -19.18 -11.01 12.04
N TYR A 590 -19.25 -11.75 10.93
CA TYR A 590 -19.34 -11.16 9.58
C TYR A 590 -20.55 -10.22 9.44
N VAL A 591 -21.75 -10.67 9.82
CA VAL A 591 -22.98 -9.88 9.70
C VAL A 591 -22.86 -8.56 10.47
N HIS A 592 -22.28 -8.59 11.68
CA HIS A 592 -22.19 -7.44 12.57
C HIS A 592 -20.95 -6.55 12.34
N LEU A 593 -20.14 -6.81 11.31
CA LEU A 593 -19.12 -5.84 10.90
C LEU A 593 -19.78 -4.62 10.27
N GLU A 594 -19.54 -3.44 10.85
CA GLU A 594 -20.00 -2.14 10.36
C GLU A 594 -19.56 -1.90 8.92
N GLN A 595 -18.30 -2.20 8.61
CA GLN A 595 -17.73 -2.11 7.27
C GLN A 595 -17.17 -3.46 6.84
N LYS A 596 -17.69 -3.98 5.72
CA LYS A 596 -17.25 -5.24 5.10
C LYS A 596 -16.39 -4.91 3.89
N ASP A 597 -15.07 -5.03 4.03
CA ASP A 597 -14.17 -4.84 2.90
C ASP A 597 -14.24 -6.03 1.92
N ARG A 598 -13.71 -5.85 0.71
CA ARG A 598 -13.70 -6.89 -0.33
C ARG A 598 -13.03 -8.18 0.17
N SER A 599 -12.00 -8.08 1.01
CA SER A 599 -11.28 -9.23 1.56
C SER A 599 -12.15 -10.04 2.52
N THR A 600 -12.90 -9.35 3.37
CA THR A 600 -13.81 -9.95 4.34
C THR A 600 -14.98 -10.66 3.68
N ILE A 601 -15.63 -10.00 2.72
CA ILE A 601 -16.67 -10.62 1.90
C ILE A 601 -16.10 -11.85 1.18
N SER A 602 -14.89 -11.72 0.61
CA SER A 602 -14.26 -12.83 -0.11
C SER A 602 -13.97 -14.02 0.80
N VAL A 603 -13.46 -13.80 2.01
CA VAL A 603 -13.21 -14.88 2.98
C VAL A 603 -14.51 -15.53 3.39
N HIS A 604 -15.53 -14.75 3.73
CA HIS A 604 -16.85 -15.27 4.10
C HIS A 604 -17.39 -16.21 3.01
N LEU A 605 -17.52 -15.71 1.78
CA LEU A 605 -18.06 -16.49 0.66
C LEU A 605 -17.19 -17.69 0.29
N TYR A 606 -15.85 -17.60 0.47
CA TYR A 606 -14.94 -18.71 0.18
C TYR A 606 -15.28 -19.91 1.06
N TYR A 607 -15.43 -19.66 2.36
CA TYR A 607 -15.70 -20.74 3.29
C TYR A 607 -17.16 -21.17 3.27
N GLU A 608 -18.11 -20.27 3.03
CA GLU A 608 -19.52 -20.66 2.82
C GLU A 608 -19.65 -21.57 1.60
N ALA A 609 -19.02 -21.24 0.47
CA ALA A 609 -18.98 -22.10 -0.71
C ALA A 609 -18.35 -23.48 -0.43
N LEU A 610 -17.35 -23.55 0.46
CA LEU A 610 -16.68 -24.80 0.80
C LEU A 610 -17.46 -25.68 1.80
N LEU A 611 -18.15 -25.04 2.74
CA LEU A 611 -18.84 -25.70 3.85
C LEU A 611 -20.29 -26.03 3.50
N ASN A 612 -21.00 -25.10 2.87
CA ASN A 612 -22.45 -25.15 2.62
C ASN A 612 -22.76 -24.71 1.17
N PRO A 613 -22.29 -25.46 0.16
CA PRO A 613 -22.44 -25.06 -1.25
C PRO A 613 -23.91 -24.91 -1.69
N GLU A 614 -24.86 -25.60 -1.04
CA GLU A 614 -26.31 -25.43 -1.26
C GLU A 614 -26.82 -24.02 -0.97
N THR A 615 -26.24 -23.34 0.03
CA THR A 615 -26.66 -21.98 0.44
C THR A 615 -25.84 -20.88 -0.22
N ALA A 616 -24.87 -21.23 -1.08
CA ALA A 616 -23.94 -20.25 -1.65
C ALA A 616 -24.63 -19.18 -2.51
N LEU A 617 -25.69 -19.54 -3.24
CA LEU A 617 -26.45 -18.56 -4.04
C LEU A 617 -27.16 -17.53 -3.17
N GLU A 618 -27.80 -17.95 -2.08
CA GLU A 618 -28.47 -17.04 -1.15
C GLU A 618 -27.48 -16.02 -0.59
N ARG A 619 -26.30 -16.48 -0.15
CA ARG A 619 -25.23 -15.62 0.37
C ARG A 619 -24.66 -14.68 -0.66
N TYR A 620 -24.57 -15.13 -1.91
CA TYR A 620 -24.14 -14.29 -3.02
C TYR A 620 -25.14 -13.16 -3.31
N MET A 621 -26.44 -13.46 -3.27
CA MET A 621 -27.52 -12.50 -3.53
C MET A 621 -27.71 -11.48 -2.39
N GLU A 622 -27.26 -11.78 -1.17
CA GLU A 622 -27.26 -10.83 -0.04
C GLU A 622 -26.27 -9.66 -0.22
N LEU A 623 -25.39 -9.70 -1.22
CA LEU A 623 -24.34 -8.69 -1.44
C LEU A 623 -24.85 -7.48 -2.22
N SER A 624 -24.36 -6.29 -1.88
CA SER A 624 -24.66 -5.07 -2.66
C SER A 624 -24.02 -5.04 -4.06
N HIS A 625 -22.94 -5.80 -4.25
CA HIS A 625 -22.16 -5.88 -5.49
C HIS A 625 -21.79 -7.33 -5.80
N PRO A 626 -22.78 -8.18 -6.11
CA PRO A 626 -22.57 -9.62 -6.27
C PRO A 626 -21.60 -9.95 -7.41
N GLU A 627 -21.56 -9.13 -8.47
CA GLU A 627 -20.74 -9.32 -9.66
C GLU A 627 -19.23 -9.47 -9.37
N LYS A 628 -18.77 -8.94 -8.22
CA LYS A 628 -17.35 -9.01 -7.80
C LYS A 628 -16.96 -10.37 -7.20
N PHE A 629 -17.94 -11.23 -6.90
CA PHE A 629 -17.77 -12.44 -6.10
C PHE A 629 -18.36 -13.69 -6.75
N VAL A 630 -18.65 -13.65 -8.06
CA VAL A 630 -19.18 -14.80 -8.82
C VAL A 630 -18.31 -16.07 -8.72
N TRP A 631 -17.01 -15.91 -8.44
CA TRP A 631 -16.09 -17.01 -8.16
C TRP A 631 -16.55 -17.92 -7.00
N SER A 632 -17.33 -17.38 -6.05
CA SER A 632 -17.86 -18.15 -4.93
C SER A 632 -18.91 -19.18 -5.37
N LEU A 633 -19.74 -18.84 -6.35
CA LEU A 633 -20.71 -19.76 -6.97
C LEU A 633 -19.98 -20.87 -7.73
N LEU A 634 -18.99 -20.49 -8.55
CA LEU A 634 -18.15 -21.47 -9.26
C LEU A 634 -17.44 -22.41 -8.29
N LEU A 635 -16.88 -21.87 -7.19
CA LEU A 635 -16.25 -22.68 -6.15
C LEU A 635 -17.25 -23.61 -5.44
N ALA A 636 -18.47 -23.15 -5.18
CA ALA A 636 -19.51 -23.95 -4.54
C ALA A 636 -19.90 -25.15 -5.42
N VAL A 637 -20.12 -24.94 -6.72
CA VAL A 637 -20.41 -26.02 -7.67
C VAL A 637 -19.23 -26.99 -7.76
N TYR A 638 -18.01 -26.47 -7.91
CA TYR A 638 -16.81 -27.30 -7.97
C TYR A 638 -16.63 -28.12 -6.69
N ARG A 639 -16.93 -27.54 -5.51
CA ARG A 639 -16.84 -28.25 -4.24
C ARG A 639 -17.95 -29.29 -4.06
N ALA A 640 -19.16 -28.99 -4.50
CA ALA A 640 -20.29 -29.90 -4.38
C ALA A 640 -19.98 -31.23 -5.08
N ASP A 641 -19.38 -31.16 -6.26
CA ASP A 641 -18.96 -32.33 -7.01
C ASP A 641 -17.91 -33.22 -6.29
N GLU A 642 -17.10 -32.65 -5.39
CA GLU A 642 -16.18 -33.43 -4.54
C GLU A 642 -16.86 -34.11 -3.33
N LEU A 643 -18.11 -33.74 -3.00
CA LEU A 643 -18.80 -34.25 -1.83
C LEU A 643 -19.68 -35.45 -2.19
N PRO A 644 -19.59 -36.58 -1.46
CA PRO A 644 -20.36 -37.80 -1.77
C PRO A 644 -21.87 -37.56 -1.88
N LYS A 645 -22.42 -36.66 -1.05
CA LYS A 645 -23.86 -36.35 -1.03
C LYS A 645 -24.41 -35.79 -2.35
N PHE A 646 -23.55 -35.26 -3.23
CA PHE A 646 -23.97 -34.72 -4.53
C PHE A 646 -23.54 -35.57 -5.72
N GLN A 647 -22.81 -36.68 -5.49
CA GLN A 647 -22.43 -37.58 -6.58
C GLN A 647 -23.65 -38.35 -7.13
N GLU A 648 -24.62 -38.63 -6.26
CA GLU A 648 -25.88 -39.32 -6.64
C GLU A 648 -27.00 -38.35 -7.02
N LYS A 649 -26.93 -37.11 -6.53
CA LYS A 649 -27.95 -36.08 -6.77
C LYS A 649 -27.29 -34.75 -7.10
N GLU A 650 -27.49 -34.28 -8.32
CA GLU A 650 -26.96 -33.00 -8.77
C GLU A 650 -27.43 -31.86 -7.85
N MET A 651 -26.51 -30.97 -7.51
CA MET A 651 -26.80 -29.81 -6.65
C MET A 651 -27.71 -28.82 -7.40
N LYS A 652 -28.76 -28.37 -6.73
CA LYS A 652 -29.70 -27.36 -7.23
C LYS A 652 -29.73 -26.13 -6.34
N TRP A 653 -29.99 -24.98 -6.93
CA TRP A 653 -30.34 -23.75 -6.22
C TRP A 653 -31.75 -23.33 -6.66
N GLY A 654 -32.72 -23.51 -5.76
CA GLY A 654 -34.14 -23.49 -6.13
C GLY A 654 -34.45 -24.62 -7.11
N ASP A 655 -35.14 -24.28 -8.20
CA ASP A 655 -35.57 -25.25 -9.22
C ASP A 655 -34.52 -25.52 -10.31
N ARG A 656 -33.40 -24.80 -10.28
CA ARG A 656 -32.37 -24.84 -11.33
C ARG A 656 -31.12 -25.60 -10.88
N TYR A 657 -30.41 -26.22 -11.82
CA TYR A 657 -29.11 -26.81 -11.53
C TYR A 657 -28.10 -25.72 -11.18
N ALA A 658 -27.33 -25.97 -10.12
CA ALA A 658 -26.40 -24.97 -9.62
C ALA A 658 -25.30 -24.62 -10.64
N ILE A 659 -24.90 -25.58 -11.49
CA ILE A 659 -23.94 -25.34 -12.57
C ILE A 659 -24.47 -24.33 -13.59
N ASP A 660 -25.73 -24.48 -14.02
CA ASP A 660 -26.34 -23.58 -15.01
C ASP A 660 -26.44 -22.16 -14.48
N VAL A 661 -26.86 -22.02 -13.21
CA VAL A 661 -26.94 -20.72 -12.54
C VAL A 661 -25.55 -20.09 -12.39
N ALA A 662 -24.53 -20.86 -12.00
CA ALA A 662 -23.18 -20.34 -11.84
C ALA A 662 -22.56 -19.89 -13.17
N ILE A 663 -22.83 -20.63 -14.26
CA ILE A 663 -22.39 -20.26 -15.62
C ILE A 663 -23.10 -19.00 -16.08
N GLU A 664 -24.43 -18.93 -15.95
CA GLU A 664 -25.22 -17.76 -16.35
C GLU A 664 -24.81 -16.51 -15.58
N GLU A 665 -24.64 -16.60 -14.25
CA GLU A 665 -24.16 -15.48 -13.45
C GLU A 665 -22.78 -15.01 -13.93
N PHE A 666 -21.85 -15.94 -14.20
CA PHE A 666 -20.54 -15.57 -14.73
C PHE A 666 -20.65 -14.84 -16.07
N GLN A 667 -21.48 -15.34 -16.98
CA GLN A 667 -21.76 -14.71 -18.28
C GLN A 667 -22.38 -13.33 -18.12
N ASN A 668 -23.32 -13.15 -17.20
CA ASN A 668 -23.93 -11.85 -16.90
C ASN A 668 -22.87 -10.84 -16.47
N VAL A 669 -21.89 -11.26 -15.66
CA VAL A 669 -20.75 -10.40 -15.31
C VAL A 669 -19.89 -10.07 -16.52
N ILE A 670 -19.60 -11.03 -17.41
CA ILE A 670 -18.86 -10.76 -18.66
C ILE A 670 -19.61 -9.75 -19.54
N ASN A 671 -20.90 -9.96 -19.76
CA ASN A 671 -21.74 -9.09 -20.59
C ASN A 671 -21.86 -7.68 -20.01
N PHE A 672 -21.96 -7.57 -18.69
CA PHE A 672 -21.91 -6.30 -17.98
C PHE A 672 -20.57 -5.57 -18.21
N MET A 673 -19.44 -6.29 -18.20
CA MET A 673 -18.13 -5.70 -18.51
C MET A 673 -18.01 -5.27 -19.98
N SER A 674 -18.50 -6.06 -20.93
CA SER A 674 -18.45 -5.73 -22.35
C SER A 674 -19.28 -4.49 -22.69
N SER A 675 -20.46 -4.34 -22.06
CA SER A 675 -21.34 -3.17 -22.24
C SER A 675 -20.84 -1.92 -21.49
N SER A 676 -20.21 -2.10 -20.34
CA SER A 676 -19.65 -1.01 -19.54
C SER A 676 -18.27 -0.61 -20.08
N HIS A 677 -18.20 0.31 -21.04
CA HIS A 677 -16.93 0.81 -21.63
C HIS A 677 -16.02 1.61 -20.66
N GLY A 678 -16.11 1.38 -19.34
CA GLY A 678 -15.36 2.09 -18.32
C GLY A 678 -14.24 1.25 -17.68
N PRO A 679 -13.09 1.84 -17.32
CA PRO A 679 -12.00 1.16 -16.63
C PRO A 679 -12.40 0.53 -15.29
N LYS A 680 -13.50 0.99 -14.67
CA LYS A 680 -14.02 0.44 -13.41
C LYS A 680 -14.53 -1.00 -13.54
N ALA A 681 -15.01 -1.41 -14.71
CA ALA A 681 -15.53 -2.76 -14.95
C ALA A 681 -14.43 -3.83 -15.03
N GLN A 682 -13.18 -3.44 -15.32
CA GLN A 682 -12.09 -4.39 -15.57
C GLN A 682 -11.55 -5.07 -14.29
N SER A 683 -11.78 -4.53 -13.09
CA SER A 683 -11.11 -4.99 -11.85
C SER A 683 -11.75 -6.23 -11.17
N THR A 684 -12.93 -6.68 -11.62
CA THR A 684 -13.74 -7.67 -10.90
C THR A 684 -13.51 -9.11 -11.39
N VAL A 685 -13.29 -9.33 -12.68
CA VAL A 685 -13.12 -10.67 -13.28
C VAL A 685 -11.68 -10.98 -13.72
N GLN A 686 -10.73 -10.05 -13.51
CA GLN A 686 -9.31 -10.26 -13.84
C GLN A 686 -8.59 -11.30 -12.96
N ASN A 687 -9.23 -11.87 -11.95
CA ASN A 687 -8.58 -12.90 -11.14
C ASN A 687 -8.44 -14.19 -11.95
N SER A 688 -7.21 -14.54 -12.34
CA SER A 688 -6.91 -15.78 -13.09
C SER A 688 -7.48 -17.03 -12.43
N ARG A 689 -7.65 -17.06 -11.10
CA ARG A 689 -8.23 -18.21 -10.39
C ARG A 689 -9.70 -18.40 -10.73
N THR A 690 -10.46 -17.32 -10.89
CA THR A 690 -11.88 -17.39 -11.25
C THR A 690 -12.03 -17.98 -12.65
N TRP A 691 -11.23 -17.53 -13.60
CA TRP A 691 -11.20 -18.09 -14.96
C TRP A 691 -10.78 -19.55 -14.97
N VAL A 692 -9.76 -19.94 -14.20
CA VAL A 692 -9.36 -21.35 -14.08
C VAL A 692 -10.51 -22.19 -13.52
N LEU A 693 -11.25 -21.72 -12.50
CA LEU A 693 -12.42 -22.43 -11.99
C LEU A 693 -13.51 -22.56 -13.07
N TYR A 694 -13.80 -21.48 -13.78
CA TYR A 694 -14.79 -21.46 -14.86
C TYR A 694 -14.43 -22.42 -16.00
N ILE A 695 -13.20 -22.37 -16.51
CA ILE A 695 -12.69 -23.27 -17.57
C ILE A 695 -12.80 -24.74 -17.13
N ARG A 696 -12.41 -25.05 -15.89
CA ARG A 696 -12.47 -26.43 -15.37
C ARG A 696 -13.91 -26.91 -15.25
N LEU A 697 -14.84 -26.06 -14.83
CA LEU A 697 -16.25 -26.39 -14.78
C LEU A 697 -16.79 -26.64 -16.19
N LEU A 698 -16.57 -25.73 -17.14
CA LEU A 698 -17.04 -25.91 -18.51
C LEU A 698 -16.51 -27.19 -19.15
N SER A 699 -15.22 -27.49 -18.97
CA SER A 699 -14.64 -28.73 -19.48
C SER A 699 -15.26 -29.96 -18.82
N LYS A 700 -15.41 -29.94 -17.49
CA LYS A 700 -15.99 -31.05 -16.75
C LYS A 700 -17.43 -31.36 -17.17
N TYR A 701 -18.24 -30.34 -17.46
CA TYR A 701 -19.62 -30.47 -17.92
C TYR A 701 -19.75 -30.44 -19.45
N ASN A 702 -18.66 -30.73 -20.18
CA ASN A 702 -18.59 -30.88 -21.64
C ASN A 702 -19.20 -29.70 -22.44
N SER A 703 -19.04 -28.49 -21.91
CA SER A 703 -19.55 -27.24 -22.47
C SER A 703 -18.56 -26.60 -23.46
N GLN A 704 -18.25 -27.31 -24.55
CA GLN A 704 -17.19 -26.91 -25.49
C GLN A 704 -17.47 -25.58 -26.21
N SER A 705 -18.73 -25.29 -26.54
CA SER A 705 -19.11 -24.01 -27.15
C SER A 705 -18.67 -22.82 -26.30
N TRP A 706 -18.91 -22.90 -24.99
CA TRP A 706 -18.53 -21.84 -24.05
C TRP A 706 -17.02 -21.74 -23.84
N LEU A 707 -16.28 -22.85 -23.88
CA LEU A 707 -14.82 -22.81 -23.84
C LEU A 707 -14.26 -22.06 -25.06
N ASN A 708 -14.86 -22.27 -26.23
CA ASN A 708 -14.46 -21.61 -27.46
C ASN A 708 -14.69 -20.08 -27.41
N ASP A 709 -15.75 -19.64 -26.72
CA ASP A 709 -16.09 -18.21 -26.62
C ASP A 709 -15.16 -17.41 -25.69
N ILE A 710 -14.42 -18.06 -24.78
CA ILE A 710 -13.57 -17.37 -23.79
C ILE A 710 -12.52 -16.47 -24.44
N LEU A 711 -11.88 -16.93 -25.53
CA LEU A 711 -10.88 -16.11 -26.23
C LEU A 711 -11.49 -14.82 -26.78
N GLN A 712 -12.70 -14.93 -27.36
CA GLN A 712 -13.42 -13.78 -27.86
C GLN A 712 -13.83 -12.85 -26.71
N TRP A 713 -14.29 -13.40 -25.58
CA TRP A 713 -14.61 -12.59 -24.40
C TRP A 713 -13.41 -11.83 -23.85
N TRP A 714 -12.22 -12.46 -23.76
CA TRP A 714 -11.01 -11.76 -23.32
C TRP A 714 -10.61 -10.65 -24.27
N VAL A 715 -10.79 -10.83 -25.58
CA VAL A 715 -10.56 -9.78 -26.56
C VAL A 715 -11.56 -8.64 -26.42
N ASP A 716 -12.85 -8.95 -26.36
CA ASP A 716 -13.94 -7.95 -26.29
C ASP A 716 -13.84 -7.12 -25.00
N THR A 717 -13.46 -7.76 -23.89
CA THR A 717 -13.26 -7.11 -22.58
C THR A 717 -11.84 -6.54 -22.39
N ARG A 718 -10.94 -6.73 -23.37
CA ARG A 718 -9.51 -6.36 -23.30
C ARG A 718 -8.78 -6.92 -22.07
N ILE A 719 -9.14 -8.13 -21.65
CA ILE A 719 -8.42 -8.85 -20.61
C ILE A 719 -7.12 -9.41 -21.21
N VAL A 720 -5.99 -9.18 -20.54
CA VAL A 720 -4.70 -9.78 -20.87
C VAL A 720 -4.50 -11.00 -19.96
N PRO A 721 -4.69 -12.23 -20.44
CA PRO A 721 -4.54 -13.43 -19.63
C PRO A 721 -3.08 -13.66 -19.27
N THR A 722 -2.83 -14.18 -18.07
CA THR A 722 -1.50 -14.67 -17.70
C THR A 722 -1.15 -15.92 -18.52
N ARG A 723 0.13 -16.13 -18.85
CA ARG A 723 0.63 -17.31 -19.58
C ARG A 723 0.07 -18.64 -19.07
N SER A 724 0.00 -18.81 -17.75
CA SER A 724 -0.54 -20.00 -17.09
C SER A 724 -2.05 -20.18 -17.25
N LEU A 725 -2.80 -19.08 -17.38
CA LEU A 725 -4.25 -19.09 -17.58
C LEU A 725 -4.56 -19.42 -19.05
N LEU A 726 -3.82 -18.82 -19.97
CA LEU A 726 -3.94 -19.13 -21.39
C LEU A 726 -3.55 -20.59 -21.68
N ALA A 727 -2.50 -21.10 -21.03
CA ALA A 727 -2.14 -22.52 -21.10
C ALA A 727 -3.25 -23.43 -20.54
N CYS A 728 -3.91 -22.99 -19.46
CA CYS A 728 -5.06 -23.72 -18.89
C CYS A 728 -6.23 -23.78 -19.87
N LEU A 729 -6.58 -22.68 -20.54
CA LEU A 729 -7.64 -22.68 -21.56
C LEU A 729 -7.28 -23.59 -22.74
N LEU A 730 -6.10 -23.36 -23.34
CA LEU A 730 -5.63 -24.13 -24.49
C LEU A 730 -5.54 -25.63 -24.18
N ALA A 731 -5.20 -26.02 -22.95
CA ALA A 731 -5.17 -27.43 -22.57
C ALA A 731 -6.53 -28.15 -22.73
N HIS A 732 -7.65 -27.42 -22.56
CA HIS A 732 -9.03 -27.93 -22.65
C HIS A 732 -9.69 -27.65 -24.01
N LEU A 733 -9.01 -27.00 -24.96
CA LEU A 733 -9.52 -26.82 -26.32
C LEU A 733 -9.08 -28.01 -27.20
N ASN A 734 -9.97 -28.47 -28.08
CA ASN A 734 -9.68 -29.55 -29.02
C ASN A 734 -8.61 -29.13 -30.04
N ASP A 735 -8.73 -27.92 -30.61
CA ASP A 735 -7.87 -27.42 -31.68
C ASP A 735 -6.68 -26.60 -31.16
N SER A 736 -6.23 -26.88 -29.93
CA SER A 736 -5.25 -26.05 -29.21
C SER A 736 -3.93 -25.86 -29.96
N THR A 737 -3.46 -26.92 -30.62
CA THR A 737 -2.19 -26.95 -31.35
C THR A 737 -2.27 -26.16 -32.64
N GLU A 738 -3.37 -26.31 -33.38
CA GLU A 738 -3.63 -25.59 -34.62
C GLU A 738 -3.81 -24.10 -34.36
N LEU A 739 -4.56 -23.76 -33.31
CA LEU A 739 -4.75 -22.39 -32.87
C LEU A 739 -3.42 -21.75 -32.46
N TYR A 740 -2.61 -22.43 -31.63
CA TYR A 740 -1.28 -21.95 -31.26
C TYR A 740 -0.39 -21.72 -32.48
N ASN A 741 -0.31 -22.69 -33.40
CA ASN A 741 0.51 -22.56 -34.61
C ASN A 741 0.05 -21.39 -35.48
N PHE A 742 -1.26 -21.21 -35.62
CA PHE A 742 -1.84 -20.09 -36.36
C PHE A 742 -1.49 -18.74 -35.71
N VAL A 743 -1.69 -18.60 -34.40
CA VAL A 743 -1.36 -17.37 -33.65
C VAL A 743 0.12 -17.03 -33.79
N MET A 744 1.01 -18.01 -33.60
CA MET A 744 2.46 -17.78 -33.69
C MET A 744 2.89 -17.41 -35.12
N ALA A 745 2.27 -18.02 -36.14
CA ALA A 745 2.52 -17.64 -37.52
C ALA A 745 2.01 -16.21 -37.81
N TYR A 746 0.86 -15.84 -37.25
CA TYR A 746 0.30 -14.50 -37.33
C TYR A 746 1.18 -13.46 -36.64
N GLN A 747 1.65 -13.72 -35.42
CA GLN A 747 2.55 -12.84 -34.68
C GLN A 747 3.86 -12.59 -35.43
N ARG A 748 4.51 -13.64 -35.94
CA ARG A 748 5.71 -13.49 -36.77
C ARG A 748 5.46 -12.64 -38.01
N ARG A 749 4.29 -12.79 -38.64
CA ARG A 749 3.90 -11.97 -39.79
C ARG A 749 3.82 -10.50 -39.41
N GLU A 750 3.14 -10.17 -38.32
CA GLU A 750 2.98 -8.80 -37.84
C GLU A 750 4.29 -8.19 -37.31
N GLU A 751 5.12 -8.97 -36.61
CA GLU A 751 6.47 -8.55 -36.20
C GLU A 751 7.30 -8.12 -37.40
N ARG A 752 7.29 -8.90 -38.49
CA ARG A 752 7.95 -8.50 -39.76
C ARG A 752 7.41 -7.19 -40.32
N TYR A 753 6.15 -6.85 -40.09
CA TYR A 753 5.58 -5.57 -40.53
C TYR A 753 6.00 -4.39 -39.64
N HIS A 754 6.42 -4.66 -38.39
CA HIS A 754 6.68 -3.63 -37.37
C HIS A 754 8.15 -3.52 -36.95
N ASP A 755 9.03 -4.44 -37.36
CA ASP A 755 10.47 -4.49 -37.01
C ASP A 755 11.32 -3.36 -37.65
N GLY A 756 10.69 -2.29 -38.16
CA GLY A 756 11.38 -1.15 -38.80
C GLY A 756 12.12 -1.48 -40.10
N THR A 757 12.11 -2.74 -40.54
CA THR A 757 12.70 -3.21 -41.80
C THR A 757 11.89 -2.78 -43.01
N VAL A 758 10.59 -2.53 -42.83
CA VAL A 758 9.69 -2.00 -43.86
C VAL A 758 9.92 -0.50 -44.02
N ARG A 759 10.55 -0.09 -45.13
CA ARG A 759 10.98 1.28 -45.38
C ARG A 759 9.88 2.17 -45.95
N SER A 760 8.78 1.60 -46.44
CA SER A 760 7.69 2.34 -47.07
C SER A 760 6.33 1.63 -47.00
N GLU A 761 5.24 2.41 -47.14
CA GLU A 761 3.87 1.89 -47.23
C GLU A 761 3.66 0.97 -48.44
N LEU A 762 4.39 1.21 -49.54
CA LEU A 762 4.41 0.36 -50.74
C LEU A 762 5.00 -1.02 -50.46
N GLU A 763 6.09 -1.07 -49.71
CA GLU A 763 6.71 -2.32 -49.25
C GLU A 763 5.80 -3.07 -48.30
N MET A 764 5.09 -2.37 -47.41
CA MET A 764 4.05 -2.97 -46.56
C MET A 764 2.91 -3.57 -47.39
N LYS A 765 2.41 -2.85 -48.40
CA LYS A 765 1.37 -3.35 -49.32
C LYS A 765 1.87 -4.56 -50.11
N HIS A 766 3.14 -4.59 -50.52
CA HIS A 766 3.75 -5.72 -51.21
C HIS A 766 3.97 -6.94 -50.31
N LEU A 767 4.35 -6.74 -49.06
CA LEU A 767 4.47 -7.81 -48.07
C LEU A 767 3.09 -8.40 -47.75
N LYS A 768 2.08 -7.55 -47.52
CA LYS A 768 0.69 -7.98 -47.33
C LYS A 768 0.13 -8.71 -48.56
N SER A 769 0.54 -8.32 -49.78
CA SER A 769 0.11 -9.01 -51.00
C SER A 769 0.77 -10.38 -51.19
N LYS A 770 2.02 -10.56 -50.72
CA LYS A 770 2.74 -11.84 -50.70
C LYS A 770 2.25 -12.78 -49.61
N ASP A 771 1.91 -12.23 -48.44
CA ASP A 771 1.40 -12.99 -47.28
C ASP A 771 -0.13 -13.25 -47.37
N LYS A 772 -0.75 -13.07 -48.53
CA LYS A 772 -2.21 -13.18 -48.76
C LYS A 772 -2.85 -14.51 -48.36
N TYR A 773 -2.06 -15.51 -47.98
CA TYR A 773 -2.53 -16.85 -47.63
C TYR A 773 -1.84 -17.40 -46.39
N LEU A 774 -2.01 -16.76 -45.23
CA LEU A 774 -2.15 -17.58 -44.02
C LEU A 774 -3.49 -18.30 -44.18
N ALA A 775 -3.44 -19.51 -44.74
CA ALA A 775 -4.62 -20.35 -44.86
C ALA A 775 -5.22 -20.48 -43.45
N ILE A 776 -6.42 -19.92 -43.26
CA ILE A 776 -7.15 -20.05 -42.01
C ILE A 776 -7.44 -21.54 -41.87
N PRO A 777 -6.87 -22.23 -40.87
CA PRO A 777 -7.25 -23.59 -40.57
C PRO A 777 -8.76 -23.66 -40.41
N LYS A 778 -9.39 -24.72 -40.88
CA LYS A 778 -10.81 -24.94 -40.57
C LYS A 778 -10.91 -25.28 -39.10
N PHE A 779 -11.40 -24.36 -38.29
CA PHE A 779 -11.70 -24.62 -36.89
C PHE A 779 -13.19 -24.91 -36.72
N ASP A 780 -13.60 -25.33 -35.53
CA ASP A 780 -15.01 -25.29 -35.15
C ASP A 780 -15.59 -23.87 -35.32
N SER A 781 -16.87 -23.77 -35.72
CA SER A 781 -17.53 -22.52 -36.17
C SER A 781 -17.40 -21.30 -35.25
N THR A 782 -17.18 -21.50 -33.95
CA THR A 782 -16.91 -20.44 -32.96
C THR A 782 -15.46 -19.92 -33.01
N MET A 783 -14.48 -20.79 -33.18
CA MET A 783 -13.06 -20.40 -33.30
C MET A 783 -12.80 -19.66 -34.60
N ASP A 784 -13.51 -20.00 -35.67
CA ASP A 784 -13.48 -19.26 -36.95
C ASP A 784 -13.85 -17.78 -36.75
N LYS A 785 -14.77 -17.46 -35.83
CA LYS A 785 -15.12 -16.05 -35.52
C LYS A 785 -13.97 -15.32 -34.83
N PHE A 786 -13.31 -15.96 -33.89
CA PHE A 786 -12.14 -15.39 -33.19
C PHE A 786 -10.99 -15.17 -34.17
N VAL A 787 -10.67 -16.19 -34.96
CA VAL A 787 -9.60 -16.15 -35.98
C VAL A 787 -9.90 -15.11 -37.05
N GLY A 788 -11.14 -15.05 -37.54
CA GLY A 788 -11.59 -14.06 -38.53
C GLY A 788 -11.53 -12.61 -38.03
N ARG A 789 -11.50 -12.39 -36.70
CA ARG A 789 -11.38 -11.06 -36.09
C ARG A 789 -9.97 -10.74 -35.58
N MET A 790 -8.98 -11.62 -35.76
CA MET A 790 -7.62 -11.39 -35.24
C MET A 790 -7.00 -10.10 -35.77
N GLU A 791 -7.21 -9.74 -37.03
CA GLU A 791 -6.64 -8.53 -37.60
C GLU A 791 -7.15 -7.26 -36.92
N ALA A 792 -8.45 -7.19 -36.63
CA ALA A 792 -9.03 -6.07 -35.89
C ALA A 792 -8.54 -6.02 -34.43
N ASN A 793 -8.20 -7.18 -33.85
CA ASN A 793 -7.90 -7.32 -32.43
C ASN A 793 -6.42 -7.51 -32.12
N TYR A 794 -5.54 -7.44 -33.12
CA TYR A 794 -4.11 -7.74 -32.94
C TYR A 794 -3.44 -6.84 -31.89
N SER A 795 -3.88 -5.59 -31.79
CA SER A 795 -3.40 -4.64 -30.78
C SER A 795 -3.54 -5.14 -29.34
N VAL A 796 -4.56 -5.97 -29.07
CA VAL A 796 -4.80 -6.61 -27.76
C VAL A 796 -4.04 -7.94 -27.69
N LEU A 797 -4.11 -8.76 -28.74
CA LEU A 797 -3.50 -10.10 -28.78
C LEU A 797 -1.97 -10.08 -28.64
N ARG A 798 -1.31 -9.03 -29.13
CA ARG A 798 0.14 -8.84 -28.98
C ARG A 798 0.57 -8.60 -27.52
N GLU A 799 -0.35 -8.19 -26.65
CA GLU A 799 -0.06 -7.98 -25.23
C GLU A 799 -0.12 -9.30 -24.43
N TRP A 800 -0.64 -10.37 -25.02
CA TRP A 800 -0.78 -11.67 -24.37
C TRP A 800 0.54 -12.44 -24.38
N ASP A 801 0.89 -13.02 -23.23
CA ASP A 801 2.07 -13.89 -23.09
C ASP A 801 1.69 -15.34 -23.46
N TRP A 802 1.89 -15.70 -24.73
CA TRP A 802 1.47 -17.00 -25.26
C TRP A 802 2.35 -18.15 -24.72
N PRO A 803 1.74 -19.22 -24.16
CA PRO A 803 2.49 -20.38 -23.68
C PRO A 803 3.00 -21.20 -24.87
N ASN A 804 4.16 -21.84 -24.71
CA ASN A 804 4.65 -22.79 -25.71
C ASN A 804 3.92 -24.14 -25.63
N LEU A 805 4.05 -24.98 -26.67
CA LEU A 805 3.39 -26.29 -26.72
C LEU A 805 3.69 -27.17 -25.51
N LYS A 806 4.94 -27.17 -25.01
CA LYS A 806 5.32 -27.94 -23.82
C LYS A 806 4.58 -27.47 -22.56
N GLU A 807 4.34 -26.17 -22.42
CA GLU A 807 3.56 -25.62 -21.31
C GLU A 807 2.08 -25.96 -21.43
N ILE A 808 1.53 -25.98 -22.64
CA ILE A 808 0.15 -26.43 -22.90
C ILE A 808 0.03 -27.93 -22.53
N ASP A 809 0.98 -28.77 -22.94
CA ASP A 809 1.00 -30.19 -22.59
C ASP A 809 1.13 -30.42 -21.08
N ASN A 810 1.97 -29.62 -20.40
CA ASN A 810 2.10 -29.66 -18.95
C ASN A 810 0.80 -29.22 -18.25
N ALA A 811 0.10 -28.22 -18.79
CA ALA A 811 -1.20 -27.80 -18.29
C ALA A 811 -2.25 -28.89 -18.51
N ARG A 812 -2.26 -29.56 -19.67
CA ARG A 812 -3.14 -30.70 -19.98
C ARG A 812 -2.96 -31.80 -18.93
N LYS A 813 -1.73 -32.25 -18.67
CA LYS A 813 -1.42 -33.25 -17.63
C LYS A 813 -1.80 -32.84 -16.20
N LYS A 814 -1.90 -31.53 -15.94
CA LYS A 814 -2.18 -31.00 -14.60
C LYS A 814 -3.67 -30.85 -14.35
N TYR A 815 -4.46 -30.54 -15.38
CA TYR A 815 -5.86 -30.16 -15.23
C TYR A 815 -6.86 -31.19 -15.78
N ILE A 816 -6.44 -32.01 -16.75
CA ILE A 816 -7.17 -33.15 -17.32
C ILE A 816 -6.51 -34.41 -16.78
#